data_AF-W6QRK4-F1
#
_entry.id   AF-W6QRK4-F1
#
_cell.length_a   1.000
_cell.length_b   1.000
_cell.length_c   1.000
_cell.angle_alpha   90.00
_cell.angle_beta   90.00
_cell.angle_gamma   90.00
#
_symmetry.space_group_name_H-M   'P 1'
#
loop_
_entity.id
_entity.type
_entity.pdbx_description
1 polymer ?
#
loop_
_entity_poly.entity_id
_entity_poly.type
_entity_poly.pdbx_seq_one_letter_code
_entity_poly.pdbx_strand_id
1 'polypeptide(L)'
;MRLSISCDACRQAKVKCLHEGQPPCQRCLKNKNQECDLTDPRASKQRTRGNIVSSRTPRKRKALSALSPMIEDAERSTPRNVTVAQDLSKDPIAALSPATIISAVETYRKKFPITNFLHYPSLISDISSNVHSVDSVFVASVLSLCVRFMNSDELEEEETYADYARKNLAQRVLEAPSLYLAQSLVMISFYEWGTGRPYQAWMYSGMATYMIQSLLKMADDSMEHNPQEFHASQTQYEQLVRTYWCCFAQDCELSSGARQHFALSFSQISVPLPISDRDFTFNHTPANRLMPADMNKDCLLAKNLTIEHGLTIVTRGFDIFVRILRFANEHRRALASLSSDDSATSPLLLTWQVLKKELDEWRFLQDVTVQFPATSVQSHVALGYGELFAYINLVHCMSILFLHRDRFLSNLKPHSDVFHDANDDTQGEPDTIKQLFEAAQQIGGILNALDASGAPIMSPYSGFSVFVAAHINMYGTIAPQRYPGGLKRAEEEKSRNLDYLERLSKLWPVGRSWWRTVQEANRFYEIVKSNQSHSESGMHSPRRFALAGTLDEYGDIRSRPSRDAYATRARTSESRDTHSSHTCGGTSSSPALGETNFLPRENAAIGSHHDFETDMFQWPFIDGSWSLGFDAGLDGLWYNSGLFDPNPSLR
;
A
#
# COMPACT_ATOMS: atom_id res chain seq x y z
N MET A 1 7.26 33.36 -0.15
CA MET A 1 6.35 33.22 -1.33
C MET A 1 6.14 34.59 -1.96
N ARG A 2 6.02 34.70 -3.29
CA ARG A 2 5.51 35.92 -3.95
C ARG A 2 4.00 35.77 -4.12
N LEU A 3 3.22 36.75 -3.64
CA LEU A 3 1.75 36.73 -3.74
C LEU A 3 1.31 37.06 -5.18
N SER A 4 0.39 36.26 -5.73
CA SER A 4 -0.16 36.45 -7.07
C SER A 4 -1.31 37.46 -7.06
N ILE A 5 -0.98 38.74 -6.91
CA ILE A 5 -1.94 39.83 -7.13
C ILE A 5 -2.36 39.89 -8.61
N SER A 6 -3.55 40.44 -8.88
CA SER A 6 -4.08 40.54 -10.25
C SER A 6 -5.05 41.71 -10.35
N CYS A 7 -5.10 42.42 -11.48
CA CYS A 7 -6.13 43.47 -11.63
C CYS A 7 -7.53 42.89 -11.84
N ASP A 8 -8.54 43.60 -11.35
CA ASP A 8 -9.93 43.12 -11.35
C ASP A 8 -10.46 42.90 -12.77
N ALA A 9 -10.06 43.73 -13.75
CA ALA A 9 -10.40 43.55 -15.16
C ALA A 9 -9.83 42.24 -15.77
N CYS A 10 -8.62 41.83 -15.39
CA CYS A 10 -8.07 40.53 -15.82
C CYS A 10 -8.74 39.36 -15.08
N ARG A 11 -9.11 39.54 -13.81
CA ARG A 11 -9.80 38.54 -12.99
C ARG A 11 -11.21 38.27 -13.49
N GLN A 12 -12.00 39.32 -13.75
CA GLN A 12 -13.34 39.22 -14.35
C GLN A 12 -13.30 38.53 -15.72
N ALA A 13 -12.33 38.90 -16.57
CA ALA A 13 -12.13 38.29 -17.87
C ALA A 13 -11.40 36.93 -17.84
N LYS A 14 -11.15 36.36 -16.65
CA LYS A 14 -10.47 35.05 -16.42
C LYS A 14 -9.17 34.83 -17.21
N VAL A 15 -8.31 35.86 -17.31
CA VAL A 15 -6.98 35.74 -17.95
C VAL A 15 -5.83 35.96 -16.97
N LYS A 16 -4.64 35.48 -17.35
CA LYS A 16 -3.38 35.79 -16.67
C LYS A 16 -3.10 37.30 -16.73
N CYS A 17 -3.01 37.94 -15.56
CA CYS A 17 -2.55 39.32 -15.43
C CYS A 17 -1.01 39.35 -15.53
N LEU A 18 -0.45 40.21 -16.37
CA LEU A 18 1.01 40.38 -16.55
C LEU A 18 1.41 41.81 -16.22
N HIS A 19 2.22 41.99 -15.17
CA HIS A 19 2.64 43.26 -14.61
C HIS A 19 3.87 43.07 -13.70
N GLU A 20 4.64 44.13 -13.46
CA GLU A 20 5.86 44.10 -12.63
C GLU A 20 5.57 44.61 -11.21
N GLY A 21 4.51 44.10 -10.59
CA GLY A 21 4.02 44.55 -9.28
C GLY A 21 3.25 45.89 -9.28
N GLN A 22 3.36 46.72 -10.32
CA GLN A 22 2.64 47.99 -10.46
C GLN A 22 1.64 48.00 -11.63
N PRO A 23 0.57 48.82 -11.55
CA PRO A 23 -0.39 49.03 -12.64
C PRO A 23 0.09 50.12 -13.64
N PRO A 24 -0.47 50.18 -14.86
CA PRO A 24 -1.42 49.23 -15.44
C PRO A 24 -0.73 47.95 -15.95
N CYS A 25 -1.42 46.81 -15.84
CA CYS A 25 -0.94 45.56 -16.44
C CYS A 25 -0.90 45.65 -17.98
N GLN A 26 -0.09 44.79 -18.63
CA GLN A 26 0.11 44.82 -20.08
C GLN A 26 -1.21 44.74 -20.90
N ARG A 27 -2.23 44.03 -20.40
CA ARG A 27 -3.55 43.95 -21.07
C ARG A 27 -4.30 45.26 -20.98
N CYS A 28 -4.38 45.88 -19.80
CA CYS A 28 -5.07 47.17 -19.62
C CYS A 28 -4.36 48.30 -20.38
N LEU A 29 -3.02 48.29 -20.41
CA LEU A 29 -2.21 49.22 -21.20
C LEU A 29 -2.52 49.11 -22.70
N LYS A 30 -2.50 47.89 -23.27
CA LYS A 30 -2.85 47.65 -24.68
C LYS A 30 -4.30 48.05 -25.01
N ASN A 31 -5.23 47.80 -24.09
CA ASN A 31 -6.65 48.12 -24.27
C ASN A 31 -7.00 49.59 -23.93
N LYS A 32 -6.02 50.42 -23.53
CA LYS A 32 -6.22 51.80 -23.03
C LYS A 32 -7.24 51.91 -21.87
N ASN A 33 -7.39 50.85 -21.07
CA ASN A 33 -8.33 50.81 -19.96
C ASN A 33 -7.77 51.62 -18.78
N GLN A 34 -8.40 52.75 -18.45
CA GLN A 34 -7.86 53.69 -17.46
C GLN A 34 -7.91 53.15 -16.02
N GLU A 35 -8.86 52.27 -15.71
CA GLU A 35 -8.92 51.59 -14.42
C GLU A 35 -8.17 50.25 -14.46
N CYS A 36 -7.18 50.09 -13.56
CA CYS A 36 -6.34 48.89 -13.48
C CYS A 36 -5.75 48.66 -12.08
N ASP A 37 -6.55 48.74 -11.02
CA ASP A 37 -6.04 48.43 -9.67
C ASP A 37 -5.64 46.96 -9.54
N LEU A 38 -4.43 46.70 -9.05
CA LEU A 38 -3.92 45.37 -8.71
C LEU A 38 -4.35 45.00 -7.29
N THR A 39 -5.32 44.09 -7.16
CA THR A 39 -5.85 43.66 -5.86
C THR A 39 -5.31 42.29 -5.45
N ASP A 40 -5.07 42.06 -4.15
CA ASP A 40 -4.92 40.70 -3.62
C ASP A 40 -6.33 40.15 -3.31
N PRO A 41 -6.73 38.97 -3.82
CA PRO A 41 -8.02 38.35 -3.50
C PRO A 41 -8.30 38.18 -2.00
N ARG A 42 -7.27 38.13 -1.15
CA ARG A 42 -7.38 37.96 0.31
C ARG A 42 -7.59 39.27 1.08
N ALA A 43 -7.38 40.42 0.45
CA ALA A 43 -7.37 41.73 1.12
C ALA A 43 -8.72 42.48 1.03
N SER A 44 -9.80 41.87 1.56
CA SER A 44 -11.08 42.58 1.72
C SER A 44 -11.04 43.59 2.89
N LYS A 45 -11.65 44.75 2.71
CA LYS A 45 -11.33 45.98 3.46
C LYS A 45 -12.01 46.06 4.83
N GLN A 46 -11.23 46.00 5.91
CA GLN A 46 -11.64 46.62 7.18
C GLN A 46 -11.80 48.14 6.98
N ARG A 47 -12.96 48.71 7.35
CA ARG A 47 -13.23 50.15 7.25
C ARG A 47 -12.78 50.88 8.52
N THR A 48 -11.51 51.30 8.56
CA THR A 48 -10.99 52.16 9.63
C THR A 48 -11.72 53.51 9.65
N ARG A 49 -12.16 53.96 10.84
CA ARG A 49 -12.72 55.31 11.02
C ARG A 49 -11.61 56.32 11.29
N GLY A 50 -11.66 57.45 10.59
CA GLY A 50 -10.98 58.70 10.94
C GLY A 50 -12.02 59.81 11.11
N ASN A 51 -11.77 60.76 12.02
CA ASN A 51 -12.74 61.79 12.41
C ASN A 51 -12.75 63.00 11.47
N ILE A 52 -13.89 63.71 11.38
CA ILE A 52 -14.03 65.10 11.88
C ILE A 52 -15.50 65.58 11.86
N VAL A 53 -15.95 66.05 13.03
CA VAL A 53 -16.94 67.10 13.37
C VAL A 53 -17.97 67.55 12.29
N SER A 54 -19.27 67.37 12.58
CA SER A 54 -20.14 68.50 12.97
C SER A 54 -21.51 68.07 13.55
N SER A 55 -22.20 69.03 14.18
CA SER A 55 -23.39 68.86 15.02
C SER A 55 -24.72 68.70 14.26
N ARG A 56 -25.67 67.94 14.83
CA ARG A 56 -26.95 68.50 15.35
C ARG A 56 -27.87 67.49 16.07
N THR A 57 -28.08 67.74 17.37
CA THR A 57 -29.31 67.57 18.20
C THR A 57 -30.13 66.25 18.24
N PRO A 58 -30.64 65.83 19.43
CA PRO A 58 -31.27 64.51 19.61
C PRO A 58 -32.80 64.54 19.85
N ARG A 59 -33.45 63.36 19.83
CA ARG A 59 -34.65 63.08 20.65
C ARG A 59 -34.71 61.63 21.14
N LYS A 60 -35.36 61.41 22.29
CA LYS A 60 -35.40 60.17 23.09
C LYS A 60 -36.77 59.48 23.01
N ARG A 61 -36.83 58.23 23.54
CA ARG A 61 -38.03 57.43 23.98
C ARG A 61 -38.70 56.58 22.88
N LYS A 62 -39.35 55.44 23.17
CA LYS A 62 -39.32 54.46 24.29
C LYS A 62 -40.19 53.25 23.88
N ALA A 63 -39.68 52.02 24.06
CA ALA A 63 -40.41 50.82 24.54
C ALA A 63 -41.65 50.27 23.78
N LEU A 64 -42.11 49.10 24.29
CA LEU A 64 -43.40 48.40 24.11
C LEU A 64 -43.58 47.44 22.91
N SER A 65 -43.34 46.15 23.24
CA SER A 65 -44.27 45.01 23.13
C SER A 65 -45.23 44.86 21.93
N ALA A 66 -45.13 43.67 21.31
CA ALA A 66 -46.21 42.77 20.88
C ALA A 66 -47.32 43.27 19.92
N LEU A 67 -47.53 42.49 18.85
CA LEU A 67 -48.81 41.79 18.57
C LEU A 67 -48.65 40.87 17.35
N SER A 68 -49.28 39.69 17.40
CA SER A 68 -49.49 38.82 16.24
C SER A 68 -50.88 39.06 15.65
N PRO A 69 -51.09 38.70 14.38
CA PRO A 69 -52.37 38.16 13.94
C PRO A 69 -52.24 36.75 13.32
N MET A 70 -53.28 35.94 13.50
CA MET A 70 -53.62 34.73 12.72
C MET A 70 -54.62 35.16 11.61
N ILE A 71 -55.11 34.37 10.64
CA ILE A 71 -55.00 32.95 10.20
C ILE A 71 -54.86 32.99 8.64
N GLU A 72 -54.97 31.97 7.77
CA GLU A 72 -55.36 30.54 7.74
C GLU A 72 -54.17 29.75 7.11
N ASP A 73 -53.87 28.45 7.32
CA ASP A 73 -54.58 27.18 7.48
C ASP A 73 -54.80 26.38 6.16
N ALA A 74 -53.83 25.50 5.81
CA ALA A 74 -53.96 24.48 4.75
C ALA A 74 -52.90 23.33 4.84
N GLU A 75 -53.41 22.10 4.81
CA GLU A 75 -52.80 20.82 4.35
C GLU A 75 -51.59 20.09 5.03
N ARG A 76 -51.86 18.78 5.24
CA ARG A 76 -50.99 17.59 5.03
C ARG A 76 -49.88 17.20 6.02
N SER A 77 -50.32 16.40 7.00
CA SER A 77 -49.78 15.04 7.29
C SER A 77 -48.26 14.84 7.39
N THR A 78 -47.74 14.85 8.61
CA THR A 78 -46.37 14.43 8.95
C THR A 78 -46.20 12.90 8.96
N PRO A 79 -45.18 12.35 8.30
CA PRO A 79 -44.64 11.04 8.62
C PRO A 79 -43.67 11.15 9.80
N ARG A 80 -43.93 10.35 10.84
CA ARG A 80 -43.12 10.08 12.05
C ARG A 80 -41.67 10.60 12.05
N ASN A 81 -41.31 11.32 13.12
CA ASN A 81 -39.94 11.38 13.61
C ASN A 81 -39.42 9.94 13.79
N VAL A 82 -38.45 9.53 12.96
CA VAL A 82 -37.58 8.41 13.31
C VAL A 82 -36.60 8.96 14.34
N THR A 83 -36.81 8.60 15.60
CA THR A 83 -35.82 8.86 16.65
C THR A 83 -34.55 8.12 16.24
N VAL A 84 -33.49 8.84 15.87
CA VAL A 84 -32.16 8.26 15.68
C VAL A 84 -31.62 7.93 17.07
N ALA A 85 -32.07 6.79 17.59
CA ALA A 85 -31.54 6.22 18.81
C ALA A 85 -30.05 5.94 18.59
N GLN A 86 -29.21 6.42 19.50
CA GLN A 86 -27.78 6.19 19.47
C GLN A 86 -27.51 4.73 19.87
N ASP A 87 -27.60 3.82 18.89
CA ASP A 87 -27.11 2.45 19.06
C ASP A 87 -25.57 2.47 18.95
N LEU A 88 -24.95 3.09 19.97
CA LEU A 88 -23.53 2.98 20.25
C LEU A 88 -23.29 1.50 20.53
N SER A 89 -22.61 0.82 19.58
CA SER A 89 -22.21 -0.57 19.75
C SER A 89 -21.54 -0.73 21.10
N LYS A 90 -22.08 -1.63 21.94
CA LYS A 90 -21.53 -1.95 23.27
C LYS A 90 -20.02 -2.07 23.17
N ASP A 91 -19.30 -1.42 24.08
CA ASP A 91 -17.84 -1.49 24.11
C ASP A 91 -17.38 -2.95 24.30
N PRO A 92 -16.77 -3.59 23.29
CA PRO A 92 -16.36 -4.99 23.37
C PRO A 92 -15.14 -5.18 24.27
N ILE A 93 -14.50 -4.09 24.72
CA ILE A 93 -13.37 -4.10 25.65
C ILE A 93 -13.83 -4.14 27.10
N ALA A 94 -15.01 -3.60 27.40
CA ALA A 94 -15.50 -3.42 28.77
C ALA A 94 -15.80 -4.74 29.54
N ALA A 95 -15.80 -5.89 28.85
CA ALA A 95 -15.97 -7.22 29.44
C ALA A 95 -14.66 -8.02 29.55
N LEU A 96 -13.55 -7.56 28.96
CA LEU A 96 -12.30 -8.31 28.87
C LEU A 96 -11.48 -8.21 30.16
N SER A 97 -10.80 -9.30 30.54
CA SER A 97 -9.89 -9.27 31.67
C SER A 97 -8.59 -8.50 31.36
N PRO A 98 -7.93 -7.89 32.36
CA PRO A 98 -6.62 -7.28 32.17
C PRO A 98 -5.59 -8.27 31.62
N ALA A 99 -5.71 -9.55 31.97
CA ALA A 99 -4.84 -10.63 31.50
C ALA A 99 -5.00 -10.90 29.99
N THR A 100 -6.24 -10.90 29.47
CA THR A 100 -6.50 -11.01 28.03
C THR A 100 -5.92 -9.83 27.26
N ILE A 101 -6.06 -8.60 27.78
CA ILE A 101 -5.51 -7.40 27.15
C ILE A 101 -3.96 -7.42 27.17
N ILE A 102 -3.35 -7.82 28.28
CA ILE A 102 -1.88 -8.03 28.38
C ILE A 102 -1.40 -9.07 27.38
N SER A 103 -2.11 -10.20 27.25
CA SER A 103 -1.81 -11.26 26.29
C SER A 103 -1.92 -10.77 24.83
N ALA A 104 -2.87 -9.88 24.53
CA ALA A 104 -2.99 -9.23 23.23
C ALA A 104 -1.80 -8.28 22.95
N VAL A 105 -1.37 -7.48 23.94
CA VAL A 105 -0.19 -6.60 23.82
C VAL A 105 1.11 -7.39 23.65
N GLU A 106 1.26 -8.53 24.34
CA GLU A 106 2.37 -9.46 24.11
C GLU A 106 2.34 -10.08 22.71
N THR A 107 1.16 -10.51 22.25
CA THR A 107 0.96 -11.09 20.91
C THR A 107 1.30 -10.06 19.84
N TYR A 108 0.89 -8.80 20.04
CA TYR A 108 1.20 -7.68 19.17
C TYR A 108 2.71 -7.48 19.03
N ARG A 109 3.42 -7.34 20.15
CA ARG A 109 4.88 -7.14 20.16
C ARG A 109 5.63 -8.26 19.44
N LYS A 110 5.19 -9.51 19.59
CA LYS A 110 5.83 -10.69 18.98
C LYS A 110 5.53 -10.80 17.48
N LYS A 111 4.27 -10.59 17.05
CA LYS A 111 3.84 -10.85 15.67
C LYS A 111 3.88 -9.65 14.72
N PHE A 112 3.99 -8.42 15.24
CA PHE A 112 4.05 -7.19 14.44
C PHE A 112 5.28 -6.33 14.84
N PRO A 113 6.52 -6.87 14.75
CA PRO A 113 7.72 -6.17 15.23
C PRO A 113 8.07 -4.92 14.42
N ILE A 114 7.60 -4.81 13.17
CA ILE A 114 7.74 -3.59 12.36
C ILE A 114 6.87 -2.42 12.84
N THR A 115 5.94 -2.67 13.77
CA THR A 115 5.13 -1.65 14.44
C THR A 115 5.46 -1.56 15.95
N ASN A 116 6.73 -1.78 16.33
CA ASN A 116 7.19 -1.74 17.73
C ASN A 116 7.35 -0.31 18.28
N PHE A 117 6.24 0.45 18.33
CA PHE A 117 6.15 1.82 18.86
C PHE A 117 5.59 1.91 20.29
N LEU A 118 5.27 0.78 20.93
CA LEU A 118 4.68 0.73 22.27
C LEU A 118 5.74 0.59 23.34
N HIS A 119 5.74 1.49 24.34
CA HIS A 119 6.58 1.32 25.51
C HIS A 119 5.97 0.26 26.44
N TYR A 120 6.32 -1.00 26.19
CA TYR A 120 5.73 -2.16 26.83
C TYR A 120 5.69 -2.08 28.38
N PRO A 121 6.77 -1.70 29.11
CA PRO A 121 6.71 -1.59 30.57
C PRO A 121 5.66 -0.61 31.09
N SER A 122 5.51 0.56 30.46
CA SER A 122 4.48 1.54 30.85
C SER A 122 3.08 1.04 30.54
N LEU A 123 2.85 0.56 29.31
CA LEU A 123 1.52 0.09 28.90
C LEU A 123 1.02 -1.07 29.77
N ILE A 124 1.89 -2.02 30.13
CA ILE A 124 1.53 -3.12 31.04
C ILE A 124 1.28 -2.60 32.47
N SER A 125 2.04 -1.61 32.95
CA SER A 125 1.79 -0.97 34.24
C SER A 125 0.43 -0.26 34.29
N ASP A 126 0.06 0.44 33.22
CA ASP A 126 -1.22 1.14 33.10
C ASP A 126 -2.39 0.15 33.10
N ILE A 127 -2.35 -0.86 32.21
CA ILE A 127 -3.38 -1.92 32.12
C ILE A 127 -3.54 -2.66 33.45
N SER A 128 -2.44 -2.96 34.14
CA SER A 128 -2.45 -3.68 35.42
C SER A 128 -2.99 -2.82 36.58
N SER A 129 -2.85 -1.49 36.49
CA SER A 129 -3.31 -0.56 37.52
C SER A 129 -4.78 -0.20 37.33
N ASN A 130 -5.21 0.07 36.09
CA ASN A 130 -6.58 0.35 35.72
C ASN A 130 -6.75 0.20 34.19
N VAL A 131 -7.43 -0.85 33.72
CA VAL A 131 -7.72 -1.04 32.28
C VAL A 131 -8.34 0.21 31.64
N HIS A 132 -9.20 0.93 32.35
CA HIS A 132 -9.88 2.13 31.85
C HIS A 132 -8.98 3.37 31.72
N SER A 133 -7.68 3.29 32.03
CA SER A 133 -6.71 4.35 31.66
C SER A 133 -6.23 4.24 30.21
N VAL A 134 -6.47 3.12 29.54
CA VAL A 134 -6.14 2.90 28.13
C VAL A 134 -7.41 3.07 27.28
N ASP A 135 -7.29 3.74 26.14
CA ASP A 135 -8.41 4.05 25.25
C ASP A 135 -8.99 2.76 24.61
N SER A 136 -10.30 2.49 24.76
CA SER A 136 -10.94 1.29 24.20
C SER A 136 -10.74 1.16 22.69
N VAL A 137 -10.61 2.28 21.96
CA VAL A 137 -10.34 2.28 20.52
C VAL A 137 -8.96 1.70 20.23
N PHE A 138 -7.97 2.01 21.05
CA PHE A 138 -6.62 1.46 20.95
C PHE A 138 -6.59 -0.04 21.30
N VAL A 139 -7.28 -0.46 22.36
CA VAL A 139 -7.35 -1.89 22.71
C VAL A 139 -8.05 -2.70 21.62
N ALA A 140 -9.14 -2.18 21.04
CA ALA A 140 -9.81 -2.78 19.90
C ALA A 140 -8.92 -2.86 18.65
N SER A 141 -8.13 -1.82 18.38
CA SER A 141 -7.11 -1.83 17.32
C SER A 141 -6.05 -2.92 17.53
N VAL A 142 -5.52 -3.09 18.76
CA VAL A 142 -4.61 -4.21 19.09
C VAL A 142 -5.28 -5.56 18.84
N LEU A 143 -6.51 -5.75 19.32
CA LEU A 143 -7.23 -7.03 19.22
C LEU A 143 -7.57 -7.41 17.77
N SER A 144 -7.98 -6.46 16.93
CA SER A 144 -8.20 -6.69 15.50
C SER A 144 -7.00 -7.35 14.80
N LEU A 145 -5.78 -7.05 15.23
CA LEU A 145 -4.56 -7.66 14.73
C LEU A 145 -4.24 -9.00 15.40
N CYS A 146 -4.49 -9.11 16.71
CA CYS A 146 -3.95 -10.19 17.54
C CYS A 146 -4.87 -11.40 17.74
N VAL A 147 -6.21 -11.24 17.69
CA VAL A 147 -7.19 -12.31 17.95
C VAL A 147 -6.88 -13.60 17.16
N ARG A 148 -6.55 -13.48 15.86
CA ARG A 148 -6.16 -14.59 14.97
C ARG A 148 -4.92 -15.40 15.40
N PHE A 149 -4.20 -14.98 16.43
CA PHE A 149 -3.02 -15.65 16.99
C PHE A 149 -3.21 -16.04 18.47
N MET A 150 -4.39 -15.81 19.05
CA MET A 150 -4.70 -16.03 20.46
C MET A 150 -5.73 -17.16 20.62
N ASN A 151 -5.66 -17.86 21.75
CA ASN A 151 -6.69 -18.81 22.19
C ASN A 151 -7.25 -18.30 23.52
N SER A 152 -8.46 -17.71 23.52
CA SER A 152 -9.17 -17.28 24.73
C SER A 152 -10.67 -17.24 24.47
N ASP A 153 -11.46 -17.81 25.38
CA ASP A 153 -12.93 -17.82 25.31
C ASP A 153 -13.55 -16.45 25.64
N GLU A 154 -12.75 -15.46 26.08
CA GLU A 154 -13.18 -14.07 26.27
C GLU A 154 -13.27 -13.27 24.97
N LEU A 155 -12.73 -13.77 23.85
CA LEU A 155 -12.54 -13.00 22.62
C LEU A 155 -13.61 -13.28 21.56
N GLU A 156 -14.12 -12.21 20.95
CA GLU A 156 -14.91 -12.26 19.71
C GLU A 156 -14.02 -12.36 18.45
N GLU A 157 -14.62 -12.49 17.26
CA GLU A 157 -13.91 -12.45 15.99
C GLU A 157 -13.19 -11.10 15.76
N GLU A 158 -12.09 -11.11 15.01
CA GLU A 158 -11.26 -9.91 14.79
C GLU A 158 -12.01 -8.70 14.22
N GLU A 159 -13.05 -8.95 13.42
CA GLU A 159 -13.82 -7.89 12.77
C GLU A 159 -14.77 -7.19 13.76
N THR A 160 -15.19 -7.78 14.89
CA THR A 160 -15.91 -7.03 15.96
C THR A 160 -15.05 -5.87 16.44
N TYR A 161 -13.79 -6.16 16.78
CA TYR A 161 -12.86 -5.15 17.29
C TYR A 161 -12.45 -4.16 16.19
N ALA A 162 -12.22 -4.63 14.96
CA ALA A 162 -11.96 -3.75 13.83
C ALA A 162 -13.13 -2.80 13.52
N ASP A 163 -14.37 -3.30 13.56
CA ASP A 163 -15.56 -2.52 13.24
C ASP A 163 -15.88 -1.50 14.35
N TYR A 164 -15.64 -1.83 15.63
CA TYR A 164 -15.64 -0.87 16.73
C TYR A 164 -14.56 0.21 16.56
N ALA A 165 -13.32 -0.18 16.25
CA ALA A 165 -12.23 0.76 16.04
C ALA A 165 -12.49 1.69 14.85
N ARG A 166 -12.89 1.16 13.68
CA ARG A 166 -13.25 1.93 12.48
C ARG A 166 -14.35 2.97 12.76
N LYS A 167 -15.41 2.60 13.49
CA LYS A 167 -16.51 3.52 13.85
C LYS A 167 -16.03 4.69 14.71
N ASN A 168 -15.27 4.40 15.76
CA ASN A 168 -14.78 5.44 16.68
C ASN A 168 -13.69 6.32 16.03
N LEU A 169 -12.75 5.72 15.29
CA LEU A 169 -11.71 6.48 14.56
C LEU A 169 -12.30 7.41 13.50
N ALA A 170 -13.37 7.00 12.81
CA ALA A 170 -14.08 7.85 11.86
C ALA A 170 -14.79 9.04 12.53
N GLN A 171 -15.26 8.90 13.77
CA GLN A 171 -15.83 10.02 14.55
C GLN A 171 -14.74 10.95 15.07
N ARG A 172 -13.59 10.40 15.49
CA ARG A 172 -12.50 11.10 16.19
C ARG A 172 -11.42 11.68 15.27
N VAL A 173 -11.48 11.46 13.95
CA VAL A 173 -10.47 11.97 12.98
C VAL A 173 -10.31 13.49 12.98
N LEU A 174 -11.34 14.25 13.39
CA LEU A 174 -11.31 15.72 13.48
C LEU A 174 -11.07 16.25 14.91
N GLU A 175 -10.79 15.38 15.88
CA GLU A 175 -10.36 15.78 17.22
C GLU A 175 -8.91 16.30 17.22
N ALA A 176 -8.46 16.83 18.36
CA ALA A 176 -7.04 17.10 18.55
C ALA A 176 -6.24 15.79 18.43
N PRO A 177 -5.10 15.77 17.71
CA PRO A 177 -4.35 14.54 17.50
C PRO A 177 -3.81 14.01 18.83
N SER A 178 -3.87 12.70 19.03
CA SER A 178 -3.32 12.02 20.21
C SER A 178 -2.47 10.83 19.79
N LEU A 179 -1.51 10.46 20.64
CA LEU A 179 -0.63 9.31 20.38
C LEU A 179 -1.43 8.02 20.21
N TYR A 180 -2.42 7.78 21.09
CA TYR A 180 -3.30 6.61 21.00
C TYR A 180 -4.14 6.60 19.72
N LEU A 181 -4.67 7.73 19.25
CA LEU A 181 -5.38 7.80 17.96
C LEU A 181 -4.45 7.50 16.78
N ALA A 182 -3.27 8.12 16.72
CA ALA A 182 -2.28 7.87 15.67
C ALA A 182 -1.86 6.38 15.63
N GLN A 183 -1.58 5.79 16.79
CA GLN A 183 -1.20 4.37 16.91
C GLN A 183 -2.34 3.42 16.53
N SER A 184 -3.58 3.74 16.93
CA SER A 184 -4.78 2.99 16.53
C SER A 184 -4.98 2.98 15.00
N LEU A 185 -4.70 4.11 14.34
CA LEU A 185 -4.76 4.24 12.88
C LEU A 185 -3.66 3.42 12.18
N VAL A 186 -2.45 3.34 12.73
CA VAL A 186 -1.36 2.47 12.20
C VAL A 186 -1.74 0.99 12.32
N MET A 187 -2.36 0.58 13.43
CA MET A 187 -2.83 -0.81 13.62
C MET A 187 -3.96 -1.17 12.64
N ILE A 188 -4.98 -0.31 12.52
CA ILE A 188 -6.11 -0.55 11.61
C ILE A 188 -5.70 -0.45 10.14
N SER A 189 -4.74 0.41 9.79
CA SER A 189 -4.08 0.42 8.48
C SER A 189 -3.55 -0.98 8.09
N PHE A 190 -2.84 -1.66 9.02
CA PHE A 190 -2.34 -3.01 8.80
C PHE A 190 -3.48 -4.05 8.70
N TYR A 191 -4.51 -3.93 9.54
CA TYR A 191 -5.69 -4.81 9.52
C TYR A 191 -6.42 -4.76 8.18
N GLU A 192 -6.71 -3.55 7.70
CA GLU A 192 -7.40 -3.31 6.43
C GLU A 192 -6.60 -3.88 5.24
N TRP A 193 -5.27 -3.75 5.27
CA TRP A 193 -4.41 -4.31 4.22
C TRP A 193 -4.43 -5.85 4.22
N GLY A 194 -4.23 -6.49 5.37
CA GLY A 194 -4.30 -7.95 5.52
C GLY A 194 -5.68 -8.54 5.19
N THR A 195 -6.74 -7.74 5.37
CA THR A 195 -8.12 -8.07 5.02
C THR A 195 -8.44 -7.81 3.54
N GLY A 196 -7.50 -7.30 2.75
CA GLY A 196 -7.66 -7.07 1.31
C GLY A 196 -8.43 -5.79 0.97
N ARG A 197 -8.41 -4.78 1.85
CA ARG A 197 -9.09 -3.48 1.71
C ARG A 197 -8.08 -2.33 1.53
N PRO A 198 -7.20 -2.36 0.50
CA PRO A 198 -5.98 -1.53 0.44
C PRO A 198 -6.24 -0.02 0.37
N TYR A 199 -7.38 0.43 -0.15
CA TYR A 199 -7.75 1.85 -0.12
C TYR A 199 -8.01 2.34 1.32
N GLN A 200 -8.68 1.54 2.15
CA GLN A 200 -8.92 1.89 3.56
C GLN A 200 -7.61 1.92 4.34
N ALA A 201 -6.73 0.93 4.12
CA ALA A 201 -5.39 0.91 4.69
C ALA A 201 -4.60 2.19 4.38
N TRP A 202 -4.56 2.58 3.10
CA TRP A 202 -3.87 3.80 2.67
C TRP A 202 -4.46 5.08 3.30
N MET A 203 -5.80 5.18 3.38
CA MET A 203 -6.46 6.31 4.06
C MET A 203 -6.11 6.39 5.55
N TYR A 204 -6.15 5.26 6.27
CA TYR A 204 -5.79 5.22 7.69
C TYR A 204 -4.29 5.50 7.94
N SER A 205 -3.40 5.01 7.08
CA SER A 205 -1.97 5.36 7.11
C SER A 205 -1.74 6.87 6.90
N GLY A 206 -2.44 7.48 5.94
CA GLY A 206 -2.39 8.93 5.71
C GLY A 206 -2.88 9.73 6.91
N MET A 207 -3.99 9.33 7.53
CA MET A 207 -4.51 9.94 8.76
C MET A 207 -3.49 9.85 9.91
N ALA A 208 -2.91 8.66 10.14
CA ALA A 208 -1.86 8.45 11.14
C ALA A 208 -0.64 9.36 10.89
N THR A 209 -0.21 9.45 9.63
CA THR A 209 0.94 10.25 9.18
C THR A 209 0.76 11.73 9.47
N TYR A 210 -0.41 12.31 9.20
CA TYR A 210 -0.67 13.72 9.52
C TYR A 210 -0.81 13.97 11.03
N MET A 211 -1.46 13.06 11.77
CA MET A 211 -1.54 13.18 13.23
C MET A 211 -0.15 13.13 13.88
N ILE A 212 0.71 12.18 13.47
CA ILE A 212 2.03 12.01 14.09
C ILE A 212 3.02 13.12 13.71
N GLN A 213 2.93 13.68 12.49
CA GLN A 213 3.66 14.90 12.11
C GLN A 213 3.25 16.11 12.96
N SER A 214 1.96 16.29 13.23
CA SER A 214 1.47 17.36 14.11
C SER A 214 1.93 17.17 15.55
N LEU A 215 1.93 15.93 16.06
CA LEU A 215 2.37 15.62 17.43
C LEU A 215 3.88 15.80 17.61
N LEU A 216 4.70 15.36 16.65
CA LEU A 216 6.13 15.61 16.65
C LEU A 216 6.42 17.11 16.65
N LYS A 217 5.76 17.90 15.80
CA LYS A 217 6.01 19.35 15.77
C LYS A 217 5.65 20.04 17.10
N MET A 218 4.56 19.64 17.74
CA MET A 218 4.19 20.15 19.08
C MET A 218 5.19 19.70 20.16
N ALA A 219 5.78 18.50 20.04
CA ALA A 219 6.83 18.05 20.95
C ALA A 219 8.13 18.84 20.73
N ASP A 220 8.55 19.07 19.49
CA ASP A 220 9.73 19.88 19.16
C ASP A 220 9.55 21.34 19.65
N ASP A 221 8.35 21.94 19.46
CA ASP A 221 8.02 23.26 20.03
C ASP A 221 8.09 23.24 21.56
N SER A 222 7.65 22.16 22.21
CA SER A 222 7.75 22.00 23.67
C SER A 222 9.21 21.84 24.15
N MET A 223 10.06 21.15 23.39
CA MET A 223 11.51 21.05 23.68
C MET A 223 12.18 22.42 23.70
N GLU A 224 11.86 23.29 22.74
CA GLU A 224 12.44 24.64 22.65
C GLU A 224 12.00 25.55 23.81
N HIS A 225 10.76 25.38 24.32
CA HIS A 225 10.17 26.27 25.31
C HIS A 225 10.26 25.76 26.77
N ASN A 226 10.27 24.45 27.02
CA ASN A 226 10.44 23.87 28.36
C ASN A 226 11.28 22.56 28.37
N PRO A 227 12.62 22.66 28.26
CA PRO A 227 13.51 21.50 28.24
C PRO A 227 13.40 20.58 29.48
N GLN A 228 13.09 21.14 30.66
CA GLN A 228 13.05 20.37 31.91
C GLN A 228 11.81 19.46 32.00
N GLU A 229 10.65 19.92 31.53
CA GLU A 229 9.44 19.11 31.44
C GLU A 229 9.54 18.06 30.34
N PHE A 230 10.17 18.40 29.21
CA PHE A 230 10.42 17.44 28.13
C PHE A 230 11.31 16.26 28.57
N HIS A 231 12.32 16.48 29.42
CA HIS A 231 13.14 15.38 29.95
C HIS A 231 12.32 14.35 30.76
N ALA A 232 11.15 14.71 31.29
CA ALA A 232 10.23 13.77 31.94
C ALA A 232 9.32 13.01 30.95
N SER A 233 9.16 13.48 29.71
CA SER A 233 8.34 12.86 28.65
C SER A 233 9.16 12.16 27.55
N GLN A 234 10.46 11.97 27.76
CA GLN A 234 11.41 11.35 26.82
C GLN A 234 10.90 10.01 26.22
N THR A 235 10.27 9.16 27.03
CA THR A 235 9.67 7.88 26.59
C THR A 235 8.52 8.10 25.60
N GLN A 236 7.66 9.08 25.87
CA GLN A 236 6.56 9.46 24.98
C GLN A 236 7.09 10.07 23.67
N TYR A 237 8.17 10.83 23.70
CA TYR A 237 8.85 11.29 22.48
C TYR A 237 9.43 10.13 21.66
N GLU A 238 10.01 9.11 22.29
CA GLU A 238 10.47 7.93 21.56
C GLU A 238 9.29 7.13 20.97
N GLN A 239 8.14 7.08 21.64
CA GLN A 239 6.92 6.55 21.03
C GLN A 239 6.44 7.38 19.83
N LEU A 240 6.57 8.72 19.87
CA LEU A 240 6.25 9.58 18.72
C LEU A 240 7.17 9.27 17.52
N VAL A 241 8.49 9.24 17.75
CA VAL A 241 9.49 8.92 16.73
C VAL A 241 9.27 7.52 16.14
N ARG A 242 9.05 6.51 16.99
CA ARG A 242 8.79 5.14 16.53
C ARG A 242 7.49 5.05 15.74
N THR A 243 6.41 5.69 16.20
CA THR A 243 5.13 5.71 15.47
C THR A 243 5.30 6.35 14.09
N TYR A 244 6.05 7.45 13.98
CA TYR A 244 6.36 8.10 12.70
C TYR A 244 7.09 7.16 11.73
N TRP A 245 8.13 6.45 12.20
CA TRP A 245 8.88 5.51 11.35
C TRP A 245 8.09 4.25 10.98
N CYS A 246 7.11 3.87 11.79
CA CYS A 246 6.14 2.83 11.45
C CYS A 246 5.16 3.31 10.35
N CYS A 247 4.67 4.56 10.42
CA CYS A 247 3.90 5.17 9.32
C CYS A 247 4.71 5.22 8.01
N PHE A 248 5.99 5.60 8.08
CA PHE A 248 6.88 5.63 6.91
C PHE A 248 7.10 4.24 6.30
N ALA A 249 7.32 3.21 7.13
CA ALA A 249 7.42 1.83 6.67
C ALA A 249 6.11 1.35 6.01
N GLN A 250 4.95 1.66 6.61
CA GLN A 250 3.65 1.36 6.00
C GLN A 250 3.41 2.10 4.68
N ASP A 251 3.83 3.36 4.52
CA ASP A 251 3.72 4.05 3.22
C ASP A 251 4.60 3.36 2.15
N CYS A 252 5.77 2.85 2.52
CA CYS A 252 6.60 2.02 1.63
C CYS A 252 5.90 0.69 1.27
N GLU A 253 5.29 -0.01 2.22
CA GLU A 253 4.56 -1.26 1.98
C GLU A 253 3.27 -1.05 1.17
N LEU A 254 2.57 0.08 1.33
CA LEU A 254 1.28 0.37 0.68
C LEU A 254 1.41 1.06 -0.69
N SER A 255 2.40 1.92 -0.89
CA SER A 255 2.62 2.63 -2.17
C SER A 255 3.27 1.75 -3.26
N SER A 256 3.62 0.51 -2.91
CA SER A 256 4.13 -0.55 -3.80
C SER A 256 3.24 -0.79 -5.04
N GLY A 257 3.64 -0.23 -6.18
CA GLY A 257 2.99 -0.42 -7.50
C GLY A 257 2.18 0.78 -8.02
N ALA A 258 1.78 1.72 -7.15
CA ALA A 258 1.11 2.95 -7.58
C ALA A 258 2.11 4.02 -8.05
N ARG A 259 1.64 5.01 -8.83
CA ARG A 259 2.40 6.27 -9.07
C ARG A 259 2.14 7.26 -7.93
N GLN A 260 2.15 6.77 -6.69
CA GLN A 260 2.04 7.62 -5.50
C GLN A 260 3.44 8.19 -5.22
N HIS A 261 3.52 9.50 -5.01
CA HIS A 261 4.75 10.15 -4.58
C HIS A 261 4.86 9.97 -3.06
N PHE A 262 5.94 9.34 -2.59
CA PHE A 262 6.33 9.38 -1.18
C PHE A 262 6.37 10.82 -0.70
N ALA A 263 5.83 11.09 0.49
CA ALA A 263 5.72 12.45 0.99
C ALA A 263 7.09 13.14 1.17
N LEU A 264 8.14 12.36 1.48
CA LEU A 264 9.52 12.81 1.67
C LEU A 264 10.51 11.74 1.17
N SER A 265 11.72 12.15 0.80
CA SER A 265 12.88 11.24 0.65
C SER A 265 13.43 10.89 2.02
N PHE A 266 13.83 9.62 2.25
CA PHE A 266 14.39 9.16 3.54
C PHE A 266 15.50 10.09 4.07
N SER A 267 16.48 10.43 3.24
CA SER A 267 17.61 11.29 3.59
C SER A 267 17.27 12.77 3.80
N GLN A 268 16.01 13.18 3.57
CA GLN A 268 15.51 14.54 3.77
C GLN A 268 14.62 14.66 5.02
N ILE A 269 14.44 13.58 5.77
CA ILE A 269 13.64 13.55 7.00
C ILE A 269 14.48 14.07 8.18
N SER A 270 14.00 15.13 8.83
CA SER A 270 14.62 15.73 10.03
C SER A 270 14.24 15.04 11.35
N VAL A 271 13.39 14.01 11.32
CA VAL A 271 13.07 13.18 12.50
C VAL A 271 14.25 12.23 12.74
N PRO A 272 14.78 12.10 13.98
CA PRO A 272 15.86 11.15 14.26
C PRO A 272 15.36 9.70 14.10
N LEU A 273 16.26 8.76 13.82
CA LEU A 273 15.92 7.34 13.77
C LEU A 273 15.67 6.78 15.19
N PRO A 274 14.91 5.67 15.32
CA PRO A 274 14.63 5.03 16.61
C PRO A 274 15.89 4.69 17.41
N ILE A 275 15.82 4.80 18.73
CA ILE A 275 16.89 4.32 19.64
C ILE A 275 16.80 2.80 19.79
N SER A 276 17.81 2.18 20.40
CA SER A 276 17.84 0.73 20.62
C SER A 276 16.64 0.23 21.44
N ASP A 277 16.12 -0.97 21.15
CA ASP A 277 14.97 -1.55 21.85
C ASP A 277 15.23 -1.72 23.36
N ARG A 278 16.44 -2.07 23.77
CA ARG A 278 16.92 -2.01 25.16
C ARG A 278 16.81 -0.61 25.74
N ASP A 279 17.39 0.40 25.10
CA ASP A 279 17.45 1.75 25.67
C ASP A 279 16.06 2.39 25.74
N PHE A 280 15.18 2.10 24.77
CA PHE A 280 13.75 2.42 24.86
C PHE A 280 13.08 1.72 26.04
N THR A 281 13.26 0.40 26.21
CA THR A 281 12.65 -0.40 27.29
C THR A 281 13.09 0.03 28.70
N PHE A 282 14.32 0.54 28.85
CA PHE A 282 14.86 0.99 30.14
C PHE A 282 14.85 2.52 30.32
N ASN A 283 14.19 3.27 29.43
CA ASN A 283 14.13 4.74 29.44
C ASN A 283 15.52 5.43 29.44
N HIS A 284 16.52 4.83 28.78
CA HIS A 284 17.84 5.40 28.63
C HIS A 284 17.90 6.34 27.41
N THR A 285 18.33 7.58 27.61
CA THR A 285 18.57 8.54 26.51
C THR A 285 20.00 8.39 25.97
N PRO A 286 20.21 8.02 24.70
CA PRO A 286 21.55 8.03 24.11
C PRO A 286 22.01 9.48 23.88
N ALA A 287 23.30 9.75 24.13
CA ALA A 287 23.87 11.09 24.02
C ALA A 287 23.86 11.68 22.59
N ASN A 288 23.84 10.82 21.57
CA ASN A 288 23.65 11.19 20.17
C ASN A 288 22.61 10.25 19.55
N ARG A 289 21.77 10.76 18.65
CA ARG A 289 20.84 9.96 17.84
C ARG A 289 21.33 9.89 16.39
N LEU A 290 21.11 8.76 15.71
CA LEU A 290 21.41 8.62 14.29
C LEU A 290 20.33 9.34 13.46
N MET A 291 20.73 10.18 12.50
CA MET A 291 19.80 10.82 11.56
C MET A 291 19.70 10.01 10.26
N PRO A 292 18.59 10.12 9.49
CA PRO A 292 18.42 9.44 8.20
C PRO A 292 19.51 9.76 7.17
N ALA A 293 20.00 11.00 7.12
CA ALA A 293 21.12 11.40 6.26
C ALA A 293 22.45 10.74 6.66
N ASP A 294 22.63 10.47 7.96
CA ASP A 294 23.85 9.90 8.54
C ASP A 294 23.85 8.36 8.53
N MET A 295 22.80 7.70 8.03
CA MET A 295 22.72 6.24 7.93
C MET A 295 23.52 5.71 6.72
N ASN A 296 24.83 5.95 6.76
CA ASN A 296 25.81 5.65 5.72
C ASN A 296 27.14 5.17 6.35
N LYS A 297 28.03 4.59 5.55
CA LYS A 297 29.30 3.99 6.00
C LYS A 297 30.32 4.98 6.59
N ASP A 298 30.14 6.27 6.40
CA ASP A 298 31.10 7.30 6.84
C ASP A 298 30.77 7.76 8.28
N CYS A 299 29.52 7.63 8.71
CA CYS A 299 29.09 7.78 10.10
C CYS A 299 29.55 6.62 11.01
N LEU A 300 29.91 6.92 12.26
CA LEU A 300 30.26 5.89 13.26
C LEU A 300 29.04 5.27 13.94
N LEU A 301 27.95 6.04 14.14
CA LEU A 301 26.71 5.56 14.76
C LEU A 301 25.92 4.60 13.87
N ALA A 302 26.23 4.55 12.57
CA ALA A 302 25.59 3.66 11.60
C ALA A 302 26.32 2.31 11.44
N LYS A 303 27.43 2.07 12.14
CA LYS A 303 28.26 0.86 11.97
C LYS A 303 27.88 -0.24 12.96
N ASN A 304 27.91 -1.48 12.48
CA ASN A 304 27.61 -2.68 13.25
C ASN A 304 26.24 -2.61 13.95
N LEU A 305 25.21 -2.20 13.18
CA LEU A 305 23.83 -2.14 13.68
C LEU A 305 23.34 -3.56 14.03
N THR A 306 23.12 -3.78 15.33
CA THR A 306 22.65 -5.03 15.93
C THR A 306 21.13 -5.15 15.88
N ILE A 307 20.58 -6.32 16.26
CA ILE A 307 19.13 -6.58 16.27
C ILE A 307 18.33 -5.60 17.15
N GLU A 308 18.96 -5.06 18.18
CA GLU A 308 18.44 -3.98 19.04
C GLU A 308 18.08 -2.70 18.26
N HIS A 309 18.68 -2.49 17.09
CA HIS A 309 18.38 -1.39 16.16
C HIS A 309 17.46 -1.84 15.01
N GLY A 310 16.79 -3.00 15.16
CA GLY A 310 16.09 -3.68 14.07
C GLY A 310 14.98 -2.85 13.40
N LEU A 311 14.30 -1.97 14.14
CA LEU A 311 13.33 -1.03 13.56
C LEU A 311 14.03 -0.03 12.62
N THR A 312 15.15 0.55 13.04
CA THR A 312 15.99 1.43 12.19
C THR A 312 16.50 0.70 10.95
N ILE A 313 16.96 -0.56 11.10
CA ILE A 313 17.44 -1.39 9.99
C ILE A 313 16.31 -1.67 8.99
N VAL A 314 15.15 -2.16 9.45
CA VAL A 314 14.06 -2.58 8.57
C VAL A 314 13.39 -1.39 7.86
N THR A 315 13.22 -0.26 8.54
CA THR A 315 12.64 0.97 7.95
C THR A 315 13.48 1.51 6.78
N ARG A 316 14.81 1.55 6.89
CA ARG A 316 15.69 1.90 5.76
C ARG A 316 15.69 0.81 4.67
N GLY A 317 15.55 -0.46 5.06
CA GLY A 317 15.37 -1.56 4.12
C GLY A 317 14.13 -1.38 3.25
N PHE A 318 13.00 -0.97 3.84
CA PHE A 318 11.75 -0.71 3.11
C PHE A 318 11.83 0.45 2.12
N ASP A 319 12.53 1.55 2.47
CA ASP A 319 12.80 2.65 1.52
C ASP A 319 13.61 2.17 0.30
N ILE A 320 14.66 1.37 0.51
CA ILE A 320 15.47 0.80 -0.58
C ILE A 320 14.62 -0.18 -1.41
N PHE A 321 13.88 -1.09 -0.76
CA PHE A 321 13.02 -2.08 -1.39
C PHE A 321 11.94 -1.43 -2.27
N VAL A 322 11.22 -0.42 -1.78
CA VAL A 322 10.13 0.19 -2.56
C VAL A 322 10.66 1.01 -3.74
N ARG A 323 11.87 1.59 -3.64
CA ARG A 323 12.56 2.22 -4.78
C ARG A 323 13.02 1.20 -5.82
N ILE A 324 13.49 0.01 -5.40
CA ILE A 324 13.78 -1.14 -6.28
C ILE A 324 12.51 -1.63 -6.99
N LEU A 325 11.41 -1.82 -6.24
CA LEU A 325 10.13 -2.29 -6.79
C LEU A 325 9.52 -1.27 -7.78
N ARG A 326 9.65 0.03 -7.50
CA ARG A 326 9.25 1.08 -8.45
C ARG A 326 10.12 1.03 -9.71
N PHE A 327 11.44 0.90 -9.56
CA PHE A 327 12.36 0.76 -10.70
C PHE A 327 12.00 -0.43 -11.59
N ALA A 328 11.75 -1.62 -11.03
CA ALA A 328 11.32 -2.79 -11.80
C ALA A 328 10.01 -2.52 -12.56
N ASN A 329 9.00 -1.96 -11.87
CA ASN A 329 7.73 -1.58 -12.48
C ASN A 329 7.84 -0.39 -13.47
N GLU A 330 8.95 0.35 -13.51
CA GLU A 330 9.27 1.37 -14.51
C GLU A 330 10.03 0.79 -15.71
N HIS A 331 11.03 -0.06 -15.47
CA HIS A 331 11.81 -0.81 -16.47
C HIS A 331 10.89 -1.69 -17.35
N ARG A 332 9.99 -2.45 -16.73
CA ARG A 332 8.94 -3.24 -17.41
C ARG A 332 8.09 -2.39 -18.38
N ARG A 333 7.69 -1.19 -17.97
CA ARG A 333 6.89 -0.28 -18.81
C ARG A 333 7.70 0.36 -19.93
N ALA A 334 9.00 0.57 -19.74
CA ALA A 334 9.89 1.02 -20.81
C ALA A 334 10.03 -0.06 -21.90
N LEU A 335 10.32 -1.31 -21.51
CA LEU A 335 10.41 -2.47 -22.42
C LEU A 335 9.14 -2.68 -23.25
N ALA A 336 7.96 -2.47 -22.64
CA ALA A 336 6.67 -2.61 -23.32
C ALA A 336 6.34 -1.46 -24.31
N SER A 337 7.20 -0.43 -24.44
CA SER A 337 6.85 0.82 -25.13
C SER A 337 7.72 1.21 -26.33
N LEU A 338 9.02 0.87 -26.35
CA LEU A 338 9.96 1.30 -27.40
C LEU A 338 11.07 0.28 -27.67
N SER A 339 11.65 0.38 -28.88
CA SER A 339 12.75 -0.46 -29.36
C SER A 339 14.05 -0.31 -28.55
N SER A 340 14.79 -1.40 -28.42
CA SER A 340 16.03 -1.50 -27.63
C SER A 340 17.19 -0.67 -28.19
N ASP A 341 17.41 0.52 -27.63
CA ASP A 341 18.63 1.29 -27.83
C ASP A 341 19.70 0.80 -26.82
N ASP A 342 20.32 -0.34 -27.14
CA ASP A 342 21.11 -1.23 -26.26
C ASP A 342 22.51 -0.65 -25.93
N SER A 343 22.54 0.62 -25.48
CA SER A 343 23.76 1.38 -25.18
C SER A 343 24.24 1.16 -23.73
N ALA A 344 25.56 1.03 -23.56
CA ALA A 344 26.21 0.80 -22.27
C ALA A 344 26.04 1.94 -21.23
N THR A 345 25.41 3.05 -21.62
CA THR A 345 25.14 4.23 -20.79
C THR A 345 23.65 4.41 -20.49
N SER A 346 22.82 3.38 -20.68
CA SER A 346 21.38 3.43 -20.42
C SER A 346 21.05 3.94 -18.99
N PRO A 347 20.14 4.93 -18.83
CA PRO A 347 19.73 5.43 -17.51
C PRO A 347 19.18 4.36 -16.57
N LEU A 348 18.62 3.28 -17.12
CA LEU A 348 18.11 2.14 -16.36
C LEU A 348 19.26 1.35 -15.69
N LEU A 349 20.38 1.15 -16.40
CA LEU A 349 21.58 0.51 -15.86
C LEU A 349 22.22 1.35 -14.74
N LEU A 350 22.29 2.67 -14.92
CA LEU A 350 22.80 3.58 -13.88
C LEU A 350 21.90 3.56 -12.63
N THR A 351 20.57 3.56 -12.82
CA THR A 351 19.60 3.47 -11.72
C THR A 351 19.74 2.14 -10.96
N TRP A 352 19.88 1.03 -11.70
CA TRP A 352 20.15 -0.30 -11.13
C TRP A 352 21.44 -0.31 -10.28
N GLN A 353 22.54 0.27 -10.79
CA GLN A 353 23.82 0.34 -10.08
C GLN A 353 23.73 1.14 -8.78
N VAL A 354 23.00 2.27 -8.77
CA VAL A 354 22.77 3.06 -7.56
C VAL A 354 21.97 2.27 -6.53
N LEU A 355 20.88 1.63 -6.93
CA LEU A 355 20.03 0.83 -6.04
C LEU A 355 20.77 -0.40 -5.48
N LYS A 356 21.56 -1.10 -6.31
CA LYS A 356 22.41 -2.22 -5.86
C LYS A 356 23.42 -1.75 -4.81
N LYS A 357 24.10 -0.62 -5.06
CA LYS A 357 25.06 -0.05 -4.13
C LYS A 357 24.43 0.38 -2.81
N GLU A 358 23.24 1.00 -2.82
CA GLU A 358 22.53 1.36 -1.58
C GLU A 358 22.11 0.12 -0.78
N LEU A 359 21.65 -0.94 -1.45
CA LEU A 359 21.30 -2.21 -0.80
C LEU A 359 22.52 -2.89 -0.17
N ASP A 360 23.65 -2.90 -0.89
CA ASP A 360 24.92 -3.45 -0.41
C ASP A 360 25.48 -2.64 0.77
N GLU A 361 25.39 -1.31 0.72
CA GLU A 361 25.81 -0.44 1.83
C GLU A 361 24.91 -0.64 3.06
N TRP A 362 23.58 -0.67 2.89
CA TRP A 362 22.64 -1.00 3.97
C TRP A 362 22.89 -2.37 4.61
N ARG A 363 23.33 -3.36 3.82
CA ARG A 363 23.72 -4.69 4.32
C ARG A 363 25.11 -4.70 4.97
N PHE A 364 26.01 -3.81 4.58
CA PHE A 364 27.33 -3.62 5.20
C PHE A 364 27.27 -2.88 6.55
N LEU A 365 26.29 -1.98 6.75
CA LEU A 365 26.07 -1.29 8.04
C LEU A 365 25.60 -2.24 9.17
N GLN A 366 25.05 -3.40 8.80
CA GLN A 366 24.52 -4.40 9.72
C GLN A 366 25.63 -5.25 10.36
N ASP A 367 25.57 -5.45 11.67
CA ASP A 367 26.41 -6.47 12.32
C ASP A 367 26.12 -7.87 11.77
N VAL A 368 27.12 -8.76 11.73
CA VAL A 368 26.96 -10.12 11.20
C VAL A 368 25.86 -10.92 11.91
N THR A 369 25.57 -10.59 13.18
CA THR A 369 24.48 -11.20 13.95
C THR A 369 23.11 -11.04 13.30
N VAL A 370 22.81 -9.95 12.57
CA VAL A 370 21.49 -9.77 11.93
C VAL A 370 21.42 -10.34 10.50
N GLN A 371 22.48 -10.98 10.01
CA GLN A 371 22.57 -11.46 8.62
C GLN A 371 22.32 -12.97 8.51
N PHE A 372 21.19 -13.36 7.93
CA PHE A 372 20.98 -14.72 7.42
C PHE A 372 21.77 -14.93 6.11
N PRO A 373 22.31 -16.12 5.81
CA PRO A 373 22.40 -17.33 6.65
C PRO A 373 23.62 -17.37 7.59
N ALA A 374 24.43 -16.30 7.65
CA ALA A 374 25.65 -16.24 8.48
C ALA A 374 25.37 -16.41 9.99
N THR A 375 24.21 -15.92 10.45
CA THR A 375 23.69 -16.14 11.80
C THR A 375 22.39 -16.94 11.79
N SER A 376 22.25 -17.83 12.78
CA SER A 376 21.13 -18.73 12.94
C SER A 376 19.86 -18.02 13.44
N VAL A 377 18.70 -18.33 12.85
CA VAL A 377 17.37 -17.83 13.27
C VAL A 377 17.10 -18.15 14.74
N GLN A 378 17.47 -19.37 15.16
CA GLN A 378 17.31 -19.88 16.52
C GLN A 378 17.91 -18.95 17.58
N SER A 379 19.06 -18.31 17.28
CA SER A 379 19.71 -17.35 18.18
C SER A 379 18.84 -16.11 18.46
N HIS A 380 18.09 -15.64 17.48
CA HIS A 380 17.18 -14.49 17.64
C HIS A 380 15.84 -14.89 18.23
N VAL A 381 15.34 -16.09 17.93
CA VAL A 381 14.16 -16.64 18.62
C VAL A 381 14.41 -16.77 20.12
N ALA A 382 15.59 -17.25 20.52
CA ALA A 382 15.99 -17.33 21.94
C ALA A 382 16.11 -15.97 22.64
N LEU A 383 16.26 -14.88 21.89
CA LEU A 383 16.29 -13.50 22.40
C LEU A 383 14.94 -12.77 22.24
N GLY A 384 13.92 -13.40 21.67
CA GLY A 384 12.61 -12.78 21.41
C GLY A 384 12.55 -11.87 20.18
N TYR A 385 13.57 -11.91 19.31
CA TYR A 385 13.66 -11.10 18.08
C TYR A 385 13.51 -11.92 16.78
N GLY A 386 13.04 -13.17 16.86
CA GLY A 386 12.94 -14.09 15.70
C GLY A 386 12.20 -13.49 14.50
N GLU A 387 10.99 -12.99 14.71
CA GLU A 387 10.17 -12.35 13.68
C GLU A 387 10.81 -11.06 13.12
N LEU A 388 11.51 -10.27 13.94
CA LEU A 388 12.19 -9.04 13.50
C LEU A 388 13.42 -9.35 12.62
N PHE A 389 14.23 -10.33 13.04
CA PHE A 389 15.34 -10.86 12.24
C PHE A 389 14.82 -11.39 10.89
N ALA A 390 13.66 -12.06 10.89
CA ALA A 390 13.01 -12.51 9.66
C ALA A 390 12.66 -11.33 8.74
N TYR A 391 11.94 -10.32 9.25
CA TYR A 391 11.58 -9.13 8.48
C TYR A 391 12.78 -8.45 7.81
N ILE A 392 13.88 -8.22 8.55
CA ILE A 392 15.12 -7.63 8.02
C ILE A 392 15.68 -8.45 6.85
N ASN A 393 15.73 -9.78 6.99
CA ASN A 393 16.31 -10.65 5.96
C ASN A 393 15.36 -10.94 4.79
N LEU A 394 14.04 -10.95 5.02
CA LEU A 394 13.02 -11.00 3.97
C LEU A 394 13.09 -9.75 3.08
N VAL A 395 13.18 -8.56 3.67
CA VAL A 395 13.35 -7.29 2.92
C VAL A 395 14.62 -7.31 2.06
N HIS A 396 15.72 -7.89 2.57
CA HIS A 396 16.95 -8.09 1.78
C HIS A 396 16.73 -9.04 0.61
N CYS A 397 16.17 -10.23 0.85
CA CYS A 397 15.90 -11.22 -0.19
C CYS A 397 14.94 -10.67 -1.26
N MET A 398 13.87 -9.99 -0.86
CA MET A 398 12.91 -9.36 -1.77
C MET A 398 13.53 -8.25 -2.60
N SER A 399 14.43 -7.46 -2.02
CA SER A 399 15.22 -6.47 -2.77
C SER A 399 16.10 -7.12 -3.82
N ILE A 400 16.79 -8.23 -3.51
CA ILE A 400 17.57 -9.01 -4.49
C ILE A 400 16.65 -9.59 -5.58
N LEU A 401 15.50 -10.17 -5.21
CA LEU A 401 14.57 -10.76 -6.18
C LEU A 401 14.11 -9.73 -7.22
N PHE A 402 13.56 -8.59 -6.80
CA PHE A 402 13.09 -7.56 -7.75
C PHE A 402 14.23 -6.87 -8.52
N LEU A 403 15.41 -6.70 -7.92
CA LEU A 403 16.55 -6.06 -8.57
C LEU A 403 17.21 -6.95 -9.65
N HIS A 404 17.16 -8.29 -9.51
CA HIS A 404 17.82 -9.22 -10.44
C HIS A 404 16.85 -9.89 -11.43
N ARG A 405 15.55 -9.99 -11.09
CA ARG A 405 14.47 -10.53 -11.94
C ARG A 405 14.41 -9.83 -13.29
N ASP A 406 14.35 -8.51 -13.30
CA ASP A 406 14.13 -7.76 -14.54
C ASP A 406 15.36 -7.81 -15.45
N ARG A 407 16.57 -7.95 -14.89
CA ARG A 407 17.80 -8.23 -15.64
C ARG A 407 17.78 -9.63 -16.25
N PHE A 408 17.32 -10.64 -15.51
CA PHE A 408 17.12 -11.98 -16.04
C PHE A 408 16.09 -12.00 -17.18
N LEU A 409 14.91 -11.40 -16.98
CA LEU A 409 13.86 -11.31 -18.00
C LEU A 409 14.33 -10.52 -19.25
N SER A 410 15.10 -9.44 -19.08
CA SER A 410 15.67 -8.67 -20.22
C SER A 410 16.69 -9.47 -21.04
N ASN A 411 17.35 -10.46 -20.43
CA ASN A 411 18.32 -11.33 -21.10
C ASN A 411 17.66 -12.50 -21.87
N LEU A 412 16.38 -12.80 -21.64
CA LEU A 412 15.62 -13.82 -22.39
C LEU A 412 15.26 -13.34 -23.81
N LYS A 413 16.28 -13.03 -24.62
CA LYS A 413 16.11 -12.56 -26.02
C LYS A 413 15.45 -13.67 -26.87
N PRO A 414 14.55 -13.37 -27.84
CA PRO A 414 13.68 -14.36 -28.49
C PRO A 414 14.37 -15.48 -29.29
N HIS A 415 15.67 -15.34 -29.58
CA HIS A 415 16.40 -16.17 -30.53
C HIS A 415 17.69 -16.81 -29.99
N SER A 416 18.06 -16.60 -28.72
CA SER A 416 19.11 -17.40 -28.07
C SER A 416 18.51 -18.69 -27.50
N ASP A 417 19.14 -19.84 -27.75
CA ASP A 417 18.74 -21.10 -27.13
C ASP A 417 19.32 -21.20 -25.73
N VAL A 418 18.44 -20.92 -24.74
CA VAL A 418 18.65 -20.90 -23.27
C VAL A 418 19.28 -22.20 -22.69
N PHE A 419 19.51 -23.21 -23.52
CA PHE A 419 20.06 -24.52 -23.16
C PHE A 419 21.30 -24.94 -23.98
N HIS A 420 21.84 -24.08 -24.85
CA HIS A 420 23.01 -24.42 -25.70
C HIS A 420 24.28 -23.60 -25.47
N ASP A 421 24.23 -22.43 -24.83
CA ASP A 421 25.43 -21.70 -24.42
C ASP A 421 26.08 -22.33 -23.17
N ALA A 422 26.86 -23.37 -23.43
CA ALA A 422 27.71 -24.05 -22.46
C ALA A 422 29.18 -23.55 -22.48
N ASN A 423 29.50 -22.53 -23.28
CA ASN A 423 30.90 -22.16 -23.61
C ASN A 423 31.24 -20.65 -23.72
N ASP A 424 30.29 -19.70 -23.73
CA ASP A 424 30.62 -18.26 -23.73
C ASP A 424 30.38 -17.63 -22.34
N ASP A 425 31.36 -17.83 -21.46
CA ASP A 425 31.32 -17.48 -20.03
C ASP A 425 31.58 -15.98 -19.75
N THR A 426 31.40 -15.10 -20.75
CA THR A 426 32.08 -13.78 -20.76
C THR A 426 31.31 -12.59 -20.16
N GLN A 427 29.97 -12.58 -20.10
CA GLN A 427 29.19 -11.39 -19.63
C GLN A 427 28.00 -11.67 -18.67
N GLY A 428 28.22 -12.43 -17.60
CA GLY A 428 27.49 -12.25 -16.33
C GLY A 428 26.06 -12.80 -16.25
N GLU A 429 25.67 -13.73 -17.12
CA GLU A 429 24.39 -14.44 -17.01
C GLU A 429 24.33 -15.53 -15.90
N PRO A 430 25.40 -16.29 -15.60
CA PRO A 430 25.36 -17.35 -14.59
C PRO A 430 24.95 -16.87 -13.19
N ASP A 431 25.52 -15.75 -12.73
CA ASP A 431 25.30 -15.21 -11.38
C ASP A 431 23.88 -14.69 -11.14
N THR A 432 23.22 -14.15 -12.18
CA THR A 432 21.94 -13.44 -12.00
C THR A 432 20.82 -14.40 -11.59
N ILE A 433 20.70 -15.56 -12.26
CA ILE A 433 19.69 -16.57 -11.90
C ILE A 433 20.04 -17.29 -10.60
N LYS A 434 21.34 -17.49 -10.32
CA LYS A 434 21.82 -18.07 -9.07
C LYS A 434 21.40 -17.22 -7.87
N GLN A 435 21.59 -15.90 -7.95
CA GLN A 435 21.17 -14.95 -6.90
C GLN A 435 19.65 -14.95 -6.68
N LEU A 436 18.85 -15.13 -7.74
CA LEU A 436 17.39 -15.31 -7.62
C LEU A 436 17.04 -16.59 -6.86
N PHE A 437 17.61 -17.74 -7.25
CA PHE A 437 17.36 -19.01 -6.54
C PHE A 437 17.86 -18.97 -5.09
N GLU A 438 19.04 -18.40 -4.83
CA GLU A 438 19.60 -18.29 -3.48
C GLU A 438 18.74 -17.38 -2.58
N ALA A 439 18.21 -16.26 -3.09
CA ALA A 439 17.29 -15.40 -2.34
C ALA A 439 15.92 -16.08 -2.07
N ALA A 440 15.34 -16.76 -3.05
CA ALA A 440 14.10 -17.51 -2.87
C ALA A 440 14.24 -18.68 -1.88
N GLN A 441 15.41 -19.34 -1.88
CA GLN A 441 15.77 -20.36 -0.90
C GLN A 441 16.03 -19.80 0.50
N GLN A 442 16.60 -18.59 0.61
CA GLN A 442 16.78 -17.93 1.91
C GLN A 442 15.43 -17.57 2.55
N ILE A 443 14.46 -17.07 1.77
CA ILE A 443 13.08 -16.85 2.23
C ILE A 443 12.50 -18.16 2.82
N GLY A 444 12.56 -19.27 2.08
CA GLY A 444 12.10 -20.58 2.57
C GLY A 444 12.84 -21.06 3.82
N GLY A 445 14.17 -20.89 3.85
CA GLY A 445 15.03 -21.30 4.96
C GLY A 445 14.76 -20.54 6.26
N ILE A 446 14.56 -19.22 6.20
CA ILE A 446 14.21 -18.37 7.35
C ILE A 446 12.88 -18.82 7.96
N LEU A 447 11.85 -18.97 7.11
CA LEU A 447 10.50 -19.32 7.55
C LEU A 447 10.43 -20.74 8.14
N ASN A 448 11.10 -21.71 7.50
CA ASN A 448 11.19 -23.07 8.01
C ASN A 448 11.96 -23.15 9.35
N ALA A 449 13.01 -22.35 9.53
CA ALA A 449 13.74 -22.29 10.80
C ALA A 449 12.92 -21.62 11.92
N LEU A 450 12.07 -20.63 11.59
CA LEU A 450 11.12 -20.03 12.53
C LEU A 450 10.02 -21.02 12.96
N ASP A 451 9.37 -21.68 11.98
CA ASP A 451 8.36 -22.71 12.23
C ASP A 451 8.92 -23.83 13.12
N ALA A 452 10.12 -24.32 12.81
CA ALA A 452 10.83 -25.34 13.60
C ALA A 452 11.29 -24.86 14.99
N SER A 453 11.33 -23.55 15.24
CA SER A 453 11.66 -22.95 16.53
C SER A 453 10.42 -22.55 17.35
N GLY A 454 9.20 -22.85 16.87
CA GLY A 454 7.96 -22.45 17.53
C GLY A 454 7.62 -20.96 17.43
N ALA A 455 8.29 -20.22 16.55
CA ALA A 455 8.11 -18.78 16.34
C ALA A 455 7.58 -18.46 14.92
N PRO A 456 6.46 -19.07 14.46
CA PRO A 456 5.97 -18.91 13.09
C PRO A 456 5.61 -17.44 12.81
N ILE A 457 6.20 -16.87 11.75
CA ILE A 457 5.77 -15.60 11.19
C ILE A 457 4.70 -15.87 10.11
N MET A 458 3.53 -15.26 10.29
CA MET A 458 2.38 -15.40 9.39
C MET A 458 1.77 -14.02 9.11
N SER A 459 2.59 -13.04 8.73
CA SER A 459 2.12 -11.72 8.32
C SER A 459 1.85 -11.69 6.80
N PRO A 460 1.05 -10.74 6.28
CA PRO A 460 0.85 -10.68 4.84
C PRO A 460 2.11 -10.25 4.09
N TYR A 461 3.09 -9.58 4.72
CA TYR A 461 4.39 -9.30 4.10
C TYR A 461 5.25 -10.56 3.91
N SER A 462 5.31 -11.45 4.91
CA SER A 462 5.96 -12.76 4.74
C SER A 462 5.18 -13.64 3.75
N GLY A 463 3.85 -13.49 3.71
CA GLY A 463 2.98 -14.02 2.66
C GLY A 463 3.38 -13.59 1.24
N PHE A 464 3.49 -12.28 1.01
CA PHE A 464 3.93 -11.73 -0.27
C PHE A 464 5.37 -12.17 -0.62
N SER A 465 6.24 -12.31 0.39
CA SER A 465 7.60 -12.82 0.19
C SER A 465 7.59 -14.27 -0.34
N VAL A 466 6.73 -15.14 0.19
CA VAL A 466 6.56 -16.51 -0.31
C VAL A 466 5.85 -16.54 -1.66
N PHE A 467 4.88 -15.66 -1.90
CA PHE A 467 4.17 -15.50 -3.18
C PHE A 467 5.15 -15.21 -4.34
N VAL A 468 6.15 -14.34 -4.12
CA VAL A 468 7.21 -14.08 -5.12
C VAL A 468 8.22 -15.23 -5.18
N ALA A 469 8.68 -15.75 -4.03
CA ALA A 469 9.65 -16.86 -4.00
C ALA A 469 9.13 -18.15 -4.67
N ALA A 470 7.83 -18.42 -4.59
CA ALA A 470 7.18 -19.59 -5.19
C ALA A 470 7.48 -19.71 -6.70
N HIS A 471 7.42 -18.61 -7.45
CA HIS A 471 7.61 -18.62 -8.90
C HIS A 471 9.07 -18.84 -9.30
N ILE A 472 9.99 -18.31 -8.50
CA ILE A 472 11.42 -18.56 -8.64
C ILE A 472 11.75 -20.04 -8.34
N ASN A 473 11.12 -20.63 -7.32
CA ASN A 473 11.30 -22.05 -6.99
C ASN A 473 10.60 -22.98 -8.01
N MET A 474 9.44 -22.60 -8.55
CA MET A 474 8.79 -23.30 -9.67
C MET A 474 9.64 -23.26 -10.95
N TYR A 475 10.27 -22.12 -11.27
CA TYR A 475 11.24 -22.06 -12.38
C TYR A 475 12.43 -23.00 -12.15
N GLY A 476 12.81 -23.22 -10.89
CA GLY A 476 13.78 -24.24 -10.47
C GLY A 476 13.42 -25.69 -10.84
N THR A 477 12.13 -26.05 -10.98
CA THR A 477 11.74 -27.41 -11.41
C THR A 477 11.83 -27.59 -12.93
N ILE A 478 11.80 -26.49 -13.68
CA ILE A 478 11.98 -26.44 -15.15
C ILE A 478 13.47 -26.33 -15.53
N ALA A 479 14.27 -25.63 -14.72
CA ALA A 479 15.71 -25.45 -14.94
C ALA A 479 16.59 -26.09 -13.83
N PRO A 480 16.40 -27.38 -13.47
CA PRO A 480 16.99 -27.96 -12.25
C PRO A 480 18.52 -28.02 -12.26
N GLN A 481 19.17 -27.98 -13.43
CA GLN A 481 20.64 -27.95 -13.53
C GLN A 481 21.24 -26.61 -13.08
N ARG A 482 20.48 -25.50 -13.14
CA ARG A 482 20.90 -24.18 -12.62
C ARG A 482 20.44 -23.94 -11.17
N TYR A 483 19.64 -24.85 -10.59
CA TYR A 483 19.04 -24.69 -9.26
C TYR A 483 19.93 -25.24 -8.13
N PRO A 484 20.32 -24.45 -7.10
CA PRO A 484 21.19 -24.92 -6.02
C PRO A 484 20.56 -26.05 -5.17
N GLY A 485 21.02 -27.29 -5.37
CA GLY A 485 20.45 -28.51 -4.78
C GLY A 485 19.57 -29.34 -5.72
N GLY A 486 19.44 -28.92 -6.99
CA GLY A 486 18.79 -29.69 -8.06
C GLY A 486 17.28 -29.85 -7.93
N LEU A 487 16.70 -30.66 -8.81
CA LEU A 487 15.25 -30.86 -8.94
C LEU A 487 14.57 -31.22 -7.62
N LYS A 488 15.13 -32.15 -6.84
CA LYS A 488 14.54 -32.58 -5.56
C LYS A 488 14.30 -31.40 -4.62
N ARG A 489 15.27 -30.48 -4.52
CA ARG A 489 15.11 -29.30 -3.67
C ARG A 489 14.13 -28.29 -4.25
N ALA A 490 14.13 -28.06 -5.57
CA ALA A 490 13.14 -27.18 -6.19
C ALA A 490 11.70 -27.65 -5.92
N GLU A 491 11.44 -28.95 -6.02
CA GLU A 491 10.15 -29.56 -5.67
C GLU A 491 9.80 -29.38 -4.18
N GLU A 492 10.77 -29.59 -3.28
CA GLU A 492 10.56 -29.38 -1.84
C GLU A 492 10.27 -27.92 -1.47
N GLU A 493 11.05 -26.96 -1.99
CA GLU A 493 10.78 -25.53 -1.73
C GLU A 493 9.42 -25.10 -2.33
N LYS A 494 9.09 -25.58 -3.53
CA LYS A 494 7.78 -25.36 -4.18
C LYS A 494 6.63 -25.84 -3.30
N SER A 495 6.68 -27.08 -2.79
CA SER A 495 5.69 -27.61 -1.86
C SER A 495 5.59 -26.78 -0.58
N ARG A 496 6.70 -26.46 0.07
CA ARG A 496 6.69 -25.61 1.28
C ARG A 496 6.10 -24.22 1.03
N ASN A 497 6.33 -23.63 -0.16
CA ASN A 497 5.74 -22.34 -0.53
C ASN A 497 4.22 -22.44 -0.71
N LEU A 498 3.72 -23.53 -1.30
CA LEU A 498 2.29 -23.82 -1.43
C LEU A 498 1.65 -23.97 -0.03
N ASP A 499 2.20 -24.86 0.82
CA ASP A 499 1.67 -25.16 2.16
C ASP A 499 1.64 -23.93 3.09
N TYR A 500 2.65 -23.06 2.98
CA TYR A 500 2.72 -21.80 3.72
C TYR A 500 1.60 -20.83 3.32
N LEU A 501 1.33 -20.68 2.01
CA LEU A 501 0.27 -19.81 1.50
C LEU A 501 -1.13 -20.35 1.84
N GLU A 502 -1.31 -21.68 1.86
CA GLU A 502 -2.56 -22.27 2.36
C GLU A 502 -2.79 -21.88 3.83
N ARG A 503 -1.79 -22.05 4.71
CA ARG A 503 -1.84 -21.62 6.12
C ARG A 503 -2.18 -20.13 6.25
N LEU A 504 -1.51 -19.28 5.47
CA LEU A 504 -1.72 -17.83 5.49
C LEU A 504 -3.15 -17.44 5.08
N SER A 505 -3.71 -18.09 4.06
CA SER A 505 -5.04 -17.80 3.51
C SER A 505 -6.20 -18.02 4.51
N LYS A 506 -5.93 -18.78 5.58
CA LYS A 506 -6.85 -19.05 6.69
C LYS A 506 -6.82 -17.91 7.74
N LEU A 507 -5.68 -17.23 7.89
CA LEU A 507 -5.46 -16.15 8.86
C LEU A 507 -5.68 -14.75 8.27
N TRP A 508 -5.45 -14.58 6.97
CA TRP A 508 -5.53 -13.30 6.28
C TRP A 508 -6.28 -13.43 4.95
N PRO A 509 -7.41 -12.73 4.75
CA PRO A 509 -8.17 -12.75 3.50
C PRO A 509 -7.35 -12.42 2.24
N VAL A 510 -6.38 -11.50 2.33
CA VAL A 510 -5.47 -11.17 1.20
C VAL A 510 -4.70 -12.40 0.70
N GLY A 511 -4.32 -13.31 1.61
CA GLY A 511 -3.61 -14.55 1.29
C GLY A 511 -4.42 -15.52 0.44
N ARG A 512 -5.77 -15.41 0.43
CA ARG A 512 -6.64 -16.24 -0.43
C ARG A 512 -6.51 -15.93 -1.91
N SER A 513 -6.13 -14.69 -2.25
CA SER A 513 -5.85 -14.32 -3.65
C SER A 513 -4.51 -14.91 -4.08
N TRP A 514 -3.45 -14.62 -3.33
CA TRP A 514 -2.10 -15.14 -3.56
C TRP A 514 -2.05 -16.67 -3.67
N TRP A 515 -2.74 -17.38 -2.77
CA TRP A 515 -2.82 -18.84 -2.77
C TRP A 515 -3.43 -19.40 -4.05
N ARG A 516 -4.57 -18.83 -4.53
CA ARG A 516 -5.21 -19.26 -5.78
C ARG A 516 -4.27 -19.06 -6.98
N THR A 517 -3.69 -17.88 -7.10
CA THR A 517 -2.83 -17.51 -8.23
C THR A 517 -1.55 -18.37 -8.28
N VAL A 518 -0.93 -18.70 -7.14
CA VAL A 518 0.21 -19.63 -7.10
C VAL A 518 -0.18 -21.07 -7.47
N GLN A 519 -1.41 -21.52 -7.16
CA GLN A 519 -1.89 -22.81 -7.68
C GLN A 519 -2.09 -22.79 -9.21
N GLU A 520 -2.58 -21.68 -9.77
CA GLU A 520 -2.76 -21.49 -11.21
C GLU A 520 -1.41 -21.50 -11.93
N ALA A 521 -0.41 -20.79 -11.39
CA ALA A 521 0.97 -20.89 -11.83
C ALA A 521 1.52 -22.32 -11.71
N ASN A 522 1.36 -23.01 -10.56
CA ASN A 522 1.85 -24.39 -10.39
C ASN A 522 1.31 -25.33 -11.48
N ARG A 523 0.02 -25.21 -11.85
CA ARG A 523 -0.57 -25.97 -12.97
C ARG A 523 0.11 -25.65 -14.30
N PHE A 524 0.37 -24.37 -14.60
CA PHE A 524 1.10 -23.95 -15.79
C PHE A 524 2.54 -24.50 -15.83
N TYR A 525 3.29 -24.41 -14.73
CA TYR A 525 4.68 -24.89 -14.66
C TYR A 525 4.78 -26.42 -14.85
N GLU A 526 3.86 -27.21 -14.28
CA GLU A 526 3.81 -28.67 -14.54
C GLU A 526 3.41 -29.01 -15.99
N ILE A 527 2.56 -28.18 -16.63
CA ILE A 527 2.25 -28.32 -18.07
C ILE A 527 3.50 -28.03 -18.92
N VAL A 528 4.29 -27.01 -18.60
CA VAL A 528 5.55 -26.73 -19.33
C VAL A 528 6.56 -27.87 -19.14
N LYS A 529 6.75 -28.32 -17.89
CA LYS A 529 7.68 -29.39 -17.50
C LYS A 529 7.36 -30.74 -18.13
N SER A 530 6.09 -31.18 -18.11
CA SER A 530 5.66 -32.43 -18.77
C SER A 530 5.82 -32.38 -20.30
N ASN A 531 5.67 -31.21 -20.91
CA ASN A 531 5.94 -31.01 -22.33
C ASN A 531 7.44 -31.00 -22.70
N GLN A 532 8.35 -30.71 -21.76
CA GLN A 532 9.79 -30.80 -22.01
C GLN A 532 10.27 -32.27 -22.11
N SER A 533 9.70 -33.19 -21.33
CA SER A 533 10.07 -34.62 -21.36
C SER A 533 9.64 -35.38 -22.63
N HIS A 534 9.05 -34.69 -23.62
CA HIS A 534 8.49 -35.28 -24.84
C HIS A 534 9.00 -34.64 -26.14
N SER A 535 10.06 -33.82 -26.10
CA SER A 535 10.57 -33.12 -27.30
C SER A 535 12.09 -33.17 -27.39
N GLU A 536 12.61 -33.83 -28.44
CA GLU A 536 14.02 -33.72 -28.86
C GLU A 536 14.31 -32.39 -29.58
N SER A 537 13.27 -31.65 -29.98
CA SER A 537 13.38 -30.26 -30.45
C SER A 537 13.34 -29.27 -29.29
N GLY A 538 14.19 -28.25 -29.33
CA GLY A 538 14.30 -27.23 -28.28
C GLY A 538 13.00 -26.48 -27.98
N MET A 539 12.89 -25.94 -26.76
CA MET A 539 11.67 -25.34 -26.23
C MET A 539 11.15 -24.20 -27.12
N HIS A 540 10.03 -24.42 -27.82
CA HIS A 540 9.44 -23.44 -28.75
C HIS A 540 9.18 -22.08 -28.10
N SER A 541 9.46 -21.01 -28.85
CA SER A 541 9.43 -19.61 -28.39
C SER A 541 8.17 -19.21 -27.59
N PRO A 542 6.93 -19.59 -27.98
CA PRO A 542 5.73 -19.20 -27.23
C PRO A 542 5.67 -19.67 -25.77
N ARG A 543 6.29 -20.83 -25.46
CA ARG A 543 6.36 -21.34 -24.08
C ARG A 543 7.39 -20.57 -23.24
N ARG A 544 8.40 -19.95 -23.88
CA ARG A 544 9.36 -19.04 -23.21
C ARG A 544 8.65 -17.75 -22.77
N PHE A 545 7.81 -17.17 -23.64
CA PHE A 545 7.06 -15.96 -23.33
C PHE A 545 6.03 -16.15 -22.22
N ALA A 546 5.26 -17.24 -22.21
CA ALA A 546 4.32 -17.51 -21.11
C ALA A 546 5.04 -17.77 -19.77
N LEU A 547 6.25 -18.34 -19.80
CA LEU A 547 7.10 -18.53 -18.62
C LEU A 547 7.69 -17.20 -18.10
N ALA A 548 8.11 -16.31 -18.99
CA ALA A 548 8.50 -14.94 -18.65
C ALA A 548 7.32 -14.09 -18.15
N GLY A 549 6.14 -14.23 -18.77
CA GLY A 549 4.91 -13.53 -18.39
C GLY A 549 4.43 -13.93 -16.99
N THR A 550 4.40 -15.23 -16.68
CA THR A 550 4.12 -15.66 -15.29
C THR A 550 5.17 -15.13 -14.33
N LEU A 551 6.48 -15.19 -14.62
CA LEU A 551 7.49 -14.52 -13.78
C LEU A 551 7.24 -13.00 -13.63
N ASP A 552 6.57 -12.36 -14.61
CA ASP A 552 6.27 -10.94 -14.58
C ASP A 552 5.01 -10.55 -13.75
N GLU A 553 4.04 -11.44 -13.52
CA GLU A 553 2.75 -11.07 -12.92
C GLU A 553 2.82 -10.71 -11.42
N TYR A 554 3.82 -11.21 -10.67
CA TYR A 554 3.89 -11.15 -9.20
C TYR A 554 4.34 -9.80 -8.59
N GLY A 555 4.28 -8.71 -9.37
CA GLY A 555 4.82 -7.40 -8.99
C GLY A 555 3.85 -6.39 -8.38
N ASP A 556 2.58 -6.74 -8.19
CA ASP A 556 1.57 -5.92 -7.50
C ASP A 556 1.14 -6.59 -6.18
N ILE A 557 1.30 -5.86 -5.07
CA ILE A 557 0.90 -6.29 -3.73
C ILE A 557 -0.63 -6.25 -3.56
N ARG A 558 -1.34 -5.48 -4.38
CA ARG A 558 -2.77 -5.19 -4.23
C ARG A 558 -3.60 -6.36 -4.77
N SER A 559 -4.12 -7.17 -3.85
CA SER A 559 -5.04 -8.27 -4.19
C SER A 559 -6.19 -7.78 -5.07
N ARG A 560 -6.27 -8.33 -6.28
CA ARG A 560 -7.41 -8.12 -7.18
C ARG A 560 -8.67 -8.82 -6.66
N PRO A 561 -9.87 -8.22 -6.79
CA PRO A 561 -11.13 -8.93 -6.56
C PRO A 561 -11.27 -10.14 -7.49
N SER A 562 -11.92 -11.22 -7.04
CA SER A 562 -12.23 -12.34 -7.93
C SER A 562 -13.31 -11.94 -8.95
N ARG A 563 -13.22 -12.48 -10.17
CA ARG A 563 -14.25 -12.34 -11.23
C ARG A 563 -15.62 -12.86 -10.76
N ASP A 564 -15.65 -13.78 -9.80
CA ASP A 564 -16.86 -14.31 -9.19
C ASP A 564 -17.77 -13.21 -8.59
N ALA A 565 -17.18 -12.16 -8.02
CA ALA A 565 -17.92 -11.06 -7.39
C ALA A 565 -18.80 -10.29 -8.39
N TYR A 566 -18.35 -10.15 -9.64
CA TYR A 566 -19.12 -9.55 -10.72
C TYR A 566 -20.19 -10.51 -11.26
N ALA A 567 -19.84 -11.80 -11.42
CA ALA A 567 -20.76 -12.83 -11.89
C ALA A 567 -21.98 -13.02 -10.97
N THR A 568 -21.80 -12.92 -9.64
CA THR A 568 -22.90 -12.97 -8.67
C THR A 568 -23.82 -11.75 -8.76
N ARG A 569 -23.27 -10.55 -8.99
CA ARG A 569 -24.07 -9.31 -9.13
C ARG A 569 -24.92 -9.31 -10.39
N ALA A 570 -24.36 -9.67 -11.55
CA ALA A 570 -25.08 -9.70 -12.82
C ALA A 570 -26.35 -10.57 -12.80
N ARG A 571 -26.29 -11.73 -12.12
CA ARG A 571 -27.44 -12.63 -11.96
C ARG A 571 -28.57 -12.10 -11.06
N THR A 572 -28.32 -11.01 -10.32
CA THR A 572 -29.35 -10.36 -9.49
C THR A 572 -30.02 -9.14 -10.14
N SER A 573 -29.49 -8.66 -11.28
CA SER A 573 -30.06 -7.53 -12.03
C SER A 573 -31.05 -7.94 -13.13
N GLU A 574 -31.02 -9.18 -13.63
CA GLU A 574 -31.89 -9.63 -14.73
C GLU A 574 -33.29 -10.11 -14.30
N SER A 575 -33.61 -10.09 -12.99
CA SER A 575 -34.85 -10.64 -12.45
C SER A 575 -35.77 -9.61 -11.79
N ARG A 576 -36.00 -8.46 -12.45
CA ARG A 576 -37.11 -7.55 -12.12
C ARG A 576 -37.60 -6.73 -13.32
N ASP A 577 -38.90 -6.50 -13.31
CA ASP A 577 -39.65 -5.48 -14.05
C ASP A 577 -39.63 -5.51 -15.60
N THR A 578 -40.63 -6.19 -16.17
CA THR A 578 -41.53 -5.51 -17.13
C THR A 578 -42.90 -6.20 -17.19
N HIS A 579 -43.91 -5.58 -16.60
CA HIS A 579 -45.33 -5.89 -16.81
C HIS A 579 -46.03 -4.65 -17.37
N SER A 580 -47.15 -4.87 -18.08
CA SER A 580 -48.04 -3.86 -18.67
C SER A 580 -47.47 -3.11 -19.90
N SER A 581 -48.27 -2.72 -20.91
CA SER A 581 -49.52 -3.29 -21.48
C SER A 581 -49.96 -2.45 -22.67
N HIS A 582 -50.06 -3.02 -23.89
CA HIS A 582 -50.85 -2.41 -24.98
C HIS A 582 -51.47 -3.47 -25.89
N THR A 583 -52.70 -3.19 -26.36
CA THR A 583 -53.53 -4.09 -27.17
C THR A 583 -53.93 -3.42 -28.49
N CYS A 584 -53.81 -4.12 -29.63
CA CYS A 584 -54.85 -4.29 -30.67
C CYS A 584 -54.28 -4.97 -31.95
N GLY A 585 -55.14 -5.59 -32.77
CA GLY A 585 -54.93 -5.69 -34.23
C GLY A 585 -54.52 -7.05 -34.80
N GLY A 586 -55.47 -7.88 -35.25
CA GLY A 586 -55.22 -9.25 -35.72
C GLY A 586 -54.70 -9.43 -37.17
N THR A 587 -54.74 -10.68 -37.64
CA THR A 587 -54.53 -11.19 -39.04
C THR A 587 -53.12 -11.06 -39.66
N SER A 588 -52.61 -11.98 -40.49
CA SER A 588 -52.98 -13.39 -40.84
C SER A 588 -51.85 -14.07 -41.65
N SER A 589 -52.01 -15.39 -41.94
CA SER A 589 -51.44 -16.15 -43.10
C SER A 589 -49.91 -16.37 -43.27
N SER A 590 -49.54 -17.65 -43.40
CA SER A 590 -48.29 -18.21 -44.00
C SER A 590 -48.41 -18.26 -45.56
N PRO A 591 -47.60 -18.99 -46.41
CA PRO A 591 -46.50 -19.96 -46.17
C PRO A 591 -45.30 -19.95 -47.18
N ALA A 592 -44.46 -21.02 -47.16
CA ALA A 592 -43.73 -21.65 -48.31
C ALA A 592 -42.47 -20.94 -48.91
N LEU A 593 -41.53 -21.57 -49.65
CA LEU A 593 -41.01 -22.97 -49.85
C LEU A 593 -39.65 -22.95 -50.63
N GLY A 594 -38.92 -24.08 -50.70
CA GLY A 594 -37.71 -24.31 -51.56
C GLY A 594 -36.37 -24.23 -50.79
N GLU A 595 -35.42 -25.19 -50.78
CA GLU A 595 -34.72 -25.96 -51.85
C GLU A 595 -33.78 -25.07 -52.71
N THR A 596 -32.47 -25.36 -52.92
CA THR A 596 -31.78 -26.63 -53.27
C THR A 596 -30.26 -26.63 -52.93
N ASN A 597 -29.66 -27.84 -52.86
CA ASN A 597 -28.28 -28.30 -53.21
C ASN A 597 -27.09 -27.29 -53.25
N PHE A 598 -25.89 -27.59 -52.73
CA PHE A 598 -25.02 -28.73 -53.12
C PHE A 598 -23.95 -29.10 -52.07
N LEU A 599 -23.49 -30.36 -52.10
CA LEU A 599 -22.20 -30.81 -51.54
C LEU A 599 -21.20 -31.10 -52.68
N PRO A 600 -19.89 -31.09 -52.41
CA PRO A 600 -19.17 -32.37 -52.36
C PRO A 600 -18.19 -32.50 -51.19
N ARG A 601 -17.67 -33.71 -50.98
CA ARG A 601 -16.72 -34.09 -49.92
C ARG A 601 -15.62 -34.96 -50.51
N GLU A 602 -14.36 -34.51 -50.52
CA GLU A 602 -13.23 -35.45 -50.60
C GLU A 602 -11.90 -34.91 -50.03
N ASN A 603 -11.36 -35.70 -49.09
CA ASN A 603 -9.96 -35.96 -48.71
C ASN A 603 -8.83 -34.90 -48.81
N ALA A 604 -8.31 -34.57 -47.62
CA ALA A 604 -6.89 -34.63 -47.24
C ALA A 604 -5.85 -33.67 -47.89
N ALA A 605 -5.44 -32.67 -47.10
CA ALA A 605 -4.06 -32.16 -47.08
C ALA A 605 -3.67 -31.73 -45.65
N ILE A 606 -2.36 -31.68 -45.38
CA ILE A 606 -1.78 -31.27 -44.09
C ILE A 606 -1.56 -29.75 -44.09
N GLY A 607 -1.80 -29.11 -42.95
CA GLY A 607 -1.11 -27.87 -42.58
C GLY A 607 -1.81 -26.56 -42.93
N SER A 608 -2.50 -26.00 -41.94
CA SER A 608 -2.54 -24.56 -41.70
C SER A 608 -2.28 -24.34 -40.21
N HIS A 609 -1.20 -23.66 -39.85
CA HIS A 609 -1.00 -23.24 -38.46
C HIS A 609 -2.14 -22.30 -38.05
N HIS A 610 -2.69 -22.48 -36.85
CA HIS A 610 -3.36 -21.37 -36.18
C HIS A 610 -2.27 -20.42 -35.67
N ASP A 611 -2.36 -19.15 -36.04
CA ASP A 611 -1.37 -18.12 -35.68
C ASP A 611 -1.46 -17.71 -34.21
N PHE A 612 -0.99 -18.61 -33.33
CA PHE A 612 -0.71 -18.33 -31.92
C PHE A 612 0.18 -17.10 -31.71
N GLU A 613 0.93 -16.69 -32.73
CA GLU A 613 1.80 -15.51 -32.70
C GLU A 613 1.01 -14.19 -32.59
N THR A 614 -0.25 -14.15 -33.05
CA THR A 614 -1.10 -12.94 -32.94
C THR A 614 -1.72 -12.80 -31.54
N ASP A 615 -2.23 -13.89 -30.97
CA ASP A 615 -2.79 -13.90 -29.60
C ASP A 615 -1.70 -13.68 -28.54
N MET A 616 -0.45 -14.10 -28.79
CA MET A 616 0.64 -14.02 -27.82
C MET A 616 1.05 -12.58 -27.46
N PHE A 617 0.74 -11.59 -28.30
CA PHE A 617 0.94 -10.17 -27.99
C PHE A 617 -0.30 -9.49 -27.37
N GLN A 618 -1.38 -10.22 -27.08
CA GLN A 618 -2.65 -9.67 -26.58
C GLN A 618 -3.24 -10.41 -25.35
N TRP A 619 -2.40 -10.76 -24.36
CA TRP A 619 -2.86 -11.16 -23.02
C TRP A 619 -2.45 -10.12 -21.95
N PRO A 620 -3.32 -9.82 -20.97
CA PRO A 620 -3.91 -8.48 -21.02
C PRO A 620 -3.56 -7.56 -19.84
N PHE A 621 -2.28 -7.17 -19.70
CA PHE A 621 -1.87 -6.11 -18.76
C PHE A 621 -1.09 -4.95 -19.38
N ILE A 622 -1.47 -4.58 -20.62
CA ILE A 622 -1.19 -3.26 -21.21
C ILE A 622 -2.51 -2.47 -21.27
N ASP A 623 -3.03 -2.05 -20.12
CA ASP A 623 -4.02 -0.96 -20.04
C ASP A 623 -3.96 -0.23 -18.68
N GLY A 624 -4.59 0.94 -18.60
CA GLY A 624 -4.56 1.89 -17.50
C GLY A 624 -5.33 1.48 -16.23
N SER A 625 -5.11 0.27 -15.70
CA SER A 625 -5.72 -0.25 -14.46
C SER A 625 -5.38 0.53 -13.17
N TRP A 626 -4.81 1.73 -13.31
CA TRP A 626 -4.70 2.76 -12.28
C TRP A 626 -6.07 3.22 -11.77
N SER A 627 -7.13 3.06 -12.57
CA SER A 627 -8.54 3.21 -12.17
C SER A 627 -9.08 1.98 -11.43
N LEU A 628 -8.81 0.76 -11.92
CA LEU A 628 -9.48 -0.48 -11.46
C LEU A 628 -9.22 -0.83 -9.98
N GLY A 629 -8.18 -0.26 -9.34
CA GLY A 629 -8.01 -0.31 -7.89
C GLY A 629 -9.08 0.45 -7.08
N PHE A 630 -9.90 1.27 -7.75
CA PHE A 630 -11.07 1.96 -7.21
C PHE A 630 -12.39 1.28 -7.60
N ASP A 631 -12.42 0.33 -8.56
CA ASP A 631 -13.65 -0.26 -9.10
C ASP A 631 -14.27 -1.37 -8.24
N ALA A 632 -14.31 -1.12 -6.93
CA ALA A 632 -15.33 -1.67 -6.03
C ALA A 632 -16.73 -1.09 -6.31
N GLY A 633 -17.09 -0.92 -7.59
CA GLY A 633 -18.36 -0.37 -8.08
C GLY A 633 -18.38 1.15 -8.30
N LEU A 634 -17.32 1.74 -8.86
CA LEU A 634 -17.18 3.20 -9.02
C LEU A 634 -17.22 3.71 -10.49
N ASP A 635 -17.59 2.88 -11.46
CA ASP A 635 -17.85 3.26 -12.88
C ASP A 635 -18.70 4.55 -13.04
N GLY A 636 -19.58 4.84 -12.08
CA GLY A 636 -20.41 6.05 -12.08
C GLY A 636 -19.76 7.32 -11.50
N LEU A 637 -18.65 7.25 -10.75
CA LEU A 637 -18.14 8.41 -10.00
C LEU A 637 -17.29 9.38 -10.81
N TRP A 638 -16.68 8.98 -11.93
CA TRP A 638 -15.99 9.96 -12.78
C TRP A 638 -16.98 10.98 -13.37
N TYR A 639 -18.16 10.53 -13.81
CA TYR A 639 -19.26 11.40 -14.24
C TYR A 639 -19.93 12.14 -13.08
N ASN A 640 -20.09 11.52 -11.90
CA ASN A 640 -20.68 12.17 -10.72
C ASN A 640 -19.69 13.02 -9.89
N SER A 641 -18.43 13.16 -10.32
CA SER A 641 -17.39 13.93 -9.63
C SER A 641 -17.61 15.45 -9.63
N GLY A 642 -18.56 15.95 -10.44
CA GLY A 642 -18.82 17.38 -10.63
C GLY A 642 -17.73 18.13 -11.40
N LEU A 643 -16.66 17.45 -11.84
CA LEU A 643 -15.53 18.04 -12.57
C LEU A 643 -15.80 18.19 -14.07
N PHE A 644 -16.78 17.47 -14.61
CA PHE A 644 -17.25 17.59 -15.99
C PHE A 644 -18.77 17.74 -16.01
N ASP A 645 -19.24 18.92 -16.40
CA ASP A 645 -20.66 19.25 -16.58
C ASP A 645 -21.10 18.83 -18.00
N PRO A 646 -21.92 17.76 -18.17
CA PRO A 646 -22.10 17.10 -19.46
C PRO A 646 -23.21 17.76 -20.31
N ASN A 647 -23.34 19.09 -20.31
CA ASN A 647 -24.35 19.77 -21.14
C ASN A 647 -23.88 21.15 -21.67
N PRO A 648 -23.22 21.19 -22.85
CA PRO A 648 -22.83 22.44 -23.50
C PRO A 648 -24.00 23.26 -24.09
N SER A 649 -25.21 22.68 -24.11
CA SER A 649 -26.35 23.13 -24.92
C SER A 649 -27.49 23.77 -24.11
N LEU A 650 -27.18 24.60 -23.11
CA LEU A 650 -28.15 25.45 -22.41
C LEU A 650 -27.50 26.74 -21.85
N ARG A 651 -27.07 27.63 -22.76
CA ARG A 651 -26.65 29.02 -22.49
C ARG A 651 -26.98 29.95 -23.65
#